data_AF-A0A2N3GFE8-F1
#
_entry.id   AF-A0A2N3GFE8-F1
#
_cell.length_a   1.000
_cell.length_b   1.000
_cell.length_c   1.000
_cell.angle_alpha   90.00
_cell.angle_beta   90.00
_cell.angle_gamma   90.00
#
_symmetry.space_group_name_H-M   'P 1'
#
loop_
_entity.id
_entity.type
_entity.pdbx_description
1 polymer ?
#
loop_
_entity_poly.entity_id
_entity_poly.type
_entity_poly.pdbx_seq_one_letter_code
_entity_poly.pdbx_strand_id
1 'polypeptide(L)'
;MDVVSEGGEAVHVLPDHLVGGVEQVRTVAVVLDAGLRLELGVGVATEMVAPIDDGDIQPQLVDRSFGNRQPVKPRANHQEIHHTCLPEYTDRHFSIRHSSQSLMPSSSETGPRVATVQNASSQSVQRIVFPTDDVDAVSQLYLESGGTPQGRTECLIPAGTTLRLGTYFNAFPAAYWRRWTASPAVLLSVDLTAEARCVVWRSDATGAAHAVAEVSGTHCEIELALDESFDRGGYYWLEVTATEPTTLREGVWSVVAATTTATTSIGITTFNRPTYCLEQLRRISNESALLSVVDHIYVVDQGNDLVSDQPGFAEVAQVLADRLVMIRQANLGGSGGFSRAMLETVDAGKSQYVLLLDDDAISEPEAIVRAVKFAEVAAARQPVLVGGGMLRLDRREVLFVQGEMINLAQGRPSVLPGLNYNHDFTTDPLPGSPALHPRHDAGYNAWWMCLIPVTALAEIGLGLPYFIKWDDMEFGLRAARAGYPTVSLPGVAVWHQAWDDKFSWRSWEEYFAERNMWLSMLAHQESPRSVPLRAFLVDVGMILSLQYSSAALRVKARSDVQDGLVDLHDCLATRLSEVRAFRAPYPDADKRPSADDFPAVQNLPLPSGASQELEIRTTSDVLTAAKVGLKHLFVPVPKKALAAPQVELGGRQAIWRQFATIDSALVRYPDGYVWLRRDQRLTWRLLWQSATSVVRLALGWRRRHRRLRDELPLAVAPQQWRQTFSA
;
A
#
# COMPACT_ATOMS: atom_id res chain seq x y z
N MET A 1 58.47 10.96 36.21
CA MET A 1 58.73 9.78 35.37
C MET A 1 57.83 9.94 34.15
N ASP A 2 58.27 10.51 33.02
CA ASP A 2 59.64 10.56 32.44
C ASP A 2 60.16 9.15 32.09
N VAL A 3 60.75 8.88 30.92
CA VAL A 3 61.19 9.79 29.83
C VAL A 3 61.49 9.02 28.51
N VAL A 4 61.49 9.71 27.34
CA VAL A 4 62.19 9.39 26.04
C VAL A 4 61.95 8.00 25.38
N SER A 5 61.58 7.81 24.10
CA SER A 5 61.81 8.46 22.79
C SER A 5 63.10 8.05 22.04
N GLU A 6 63.22 8.48 20.76
CA GLU A 6 64.27 8.17 19.75
C GLU A 6 64.18 6.79 19.04
N GLY A 7 64.52 6.65 17.74
CA GLY A 7 64.89 7.69 16.74
C GLY A 7 65.33 7.13 15.37
N GLY A 8 65.37 7.98 14.34
CA GLY A 8 65.83 7.70 12.94
C GLY A 8 64.73 7.17 12.01
N GLU A 9 64.35 7.76 10.86
CA GLU A 9 65.07 8.32 9.68
C GLU A 9 65.70 7.26 8.74
N ALA A 10 65.63 7.34 7.39
CA ALA A 10 64.84 8.16 6.43
C ALA A 10 64.92 7.43 5.03
N VAL A 11 64.86 7.97 3.79
CA VAL A 11 64.86 9.34 3.20
C VAL A 11 64.44 9.30 1.69
N HIS A 12 63.91 10.41 1.12
CA HIS A 12 63.85 10.75 -0.34
C HIS A 12 62.98 9.87 -1.31
N VAL A 13 62.49 10.30 -2.50
CA VAL A 13 62.37 11.62 -3.19
C VAL A 13 61.25 11.61 -4.29
N LEU A 14 60.79 12.80 -4.71
CA LEU A 14 59.85 13.13 -5.82
C LEU A 14 60.59 13.23 -7.20
N PRO A 15 60.07 13.79 -8.33
CA PRO A 15 58.73 14.25 -8.71
C PRO A 15 58.22 13.68 -10.08
N ASP A 16 57.00 14.07 -10.48
CA ASP A 16 56.54 14.46 -11.85
C ASP A 16 56.81 13.60 -13.11
N HIS A 17 56.07 13.70 -14.24
CA HIS A 17 54.88 14.49 -14.66
C HIS A 17 54.25 13.72 -15.86
N LEU A 18 52.93 13.80 -16.07
CA LEU A 18 52.28 14.11 -17.38
C LEU A 18 50.75 13.93 -17.35
N VAL A 19 50.06 14.71 -18.19
CA VAL A 19 48.59 14.78 -18.28
C VAL A 19 48.08 14.05 -19.52
N GLY A 20 46.96 13.34 -19.37
CA GLY A 20 46.13 12.85 -20.48
C GLY A 20 44.65 12.97 -20.09
N GLY A 21 43.96 13.96 -20.64
CA GLY A 21 42.57 14.27 -20.28
C GLY A 21 41.54 13.32 -20.90
N VAL A 22 40.36 13.24 -20.28
CA VAL A 22 39.16 12.60 -20.84
C VAL A 22 38.01 13.60 -20.73
N GLU A 23 37.31 13.84 -21.84
CA GLU A 23 36.28 14.89 -21.95
C GLU A 23 34.96 14.52 -21.26
N GLN A 24 34.13 15.55 -21.03
CA GLN A 24 32.75 15.39 -20.57
C GLN A 24 31.88 14.72 -21.66
N VAL A 25 31.42 13.49 -21.42
CA VAL A 25 30.42 12.85 -22.29
C VAL A 25 29.04 13.42 -21.99
N ARG A 26 28.54 14.32 -22.86
CA ARG A 26 27.15 14.79 -22.84
C ARG A 26 26.16 13.67 -23.18
N THR A 27 24.96 13.76 -22.63
CA THR A 27 23.86 12.81 -22.88
C THR A 27 23.40 12.87 -24.33
N VAL A 28 23.42 11.74 -25.03
CA VAL A 28 22.83 11.58 -26.37
C VAL A 28 21.42 11.00 -26.22
N ALA A 29 20.42 11.72 -26.73
CA ALA A 29 19.06 11.20 -26.86
C ALA A 29 18.99 10.28 -28.09
N VAL A 30 18.67 9.00 -27.89
CA VAL A 30 18.52 8.02 -28.98
C VAL A 30 17.05 7.73 -29.20
N VAL A 31 16.51 8.19 -30.34
CA VAL A 31 15.19 7.80 -30.83
C VAL A 31 15.37 6.55 -31.70
N LEU A 32 14.73 5.44 -31.31
CA LEU A 32 14.69 4.21 -32.10
C LEU A 32 13.36 4.13 -32.85
N ASP A 33 13.41 4.36 -34.17
CA ASP A 33 12.28 4.10 -35.07
C ASP A 33 12.24 2.61 -35.48
N ALA A 34 11.05 2.09 -35.76
CA ALA A 34 10.78 0.67 -35.98
C ALA A 34 11.02 0.22 -37.43
N GLY A 35 12.18 0.55 -37.99
CA GLY A 35 12.58 0.28 -39.38
C GLY A 35 13.53 -0.91 -39.55
N LEU A 36 13.26 -1.79 -40.52
CA LEU A 36 14.13 -2.93 -40.87
C LEU A 36 15.27 -2.53 -41.83
N ARG A 37 16.51 -2.39 -41.33
CA ARG A 37 17.79 -2.91 -41.89
C ARG A 37 19.01 -2.20 -41.28
N LEU A 38 20.15 -2.89 -41.29
CA LEU A 38 21.47 -2.36 -40.91
C LEU A 38 22.36 -2.25 -42.14
N GLU A 39 22.80 -1.04 -42.47
CA GLU A 39 24.03 -0.76 -43.22
C GLU A 39 24.75 0.41 -42.54
N LEU A 40 26.08 0.48 -42.68
CA LEU A 40 26.92 1.37 -41.89
C LEU A 40 27.86 2.12 -42.84
N GLY A 41 27.64 3.43 -42.98
CA GLY A 41 28.37 4.30 -43.91
C GLY A 41 28.69 5.64 -43.28
N VAL A 42 29.91 6.14 -43.49
CA VAL A 42 30.40 7.42 -42.98
C VAL A 42 30.34 8.46 -44.09
N GLY A 43 29.80 9.65 -43.78
CA GLY A 43 29.80 10.82 -44.66
C GLY A 43 30.06 12.09 -43.86
N VAL A 44 30.74 13.07 -44.46
CA VAL A 44 31.19 14.31 -43.80
C VAL A 44 30.79 15.53 -44.63
N ALA A 45 30.18 16.51 -43.96
CA ALA A 45 29.96 17.90 -44.42
C ALA A 45 29.79 18.76 -43.14
N THR A 46 30.74 19.59 -42.68
CA THR A 46 31.33 20.86 -43.21
C THR A 46 30.55 22.13 -42.82
N GLU A 47 31.21 22.95 -41.98
CA GLU A 47 30.97 24.40 -41.72
C GLU A 47 29.67 24.76 -40.96
N MET A 48 29.61 25.76 -40.06
CA MET A 48 30.29 27.07 -40.02
C MET A 48 30.66 27.58 -38.59
N VAL A 49 31.80 28.26 -38.51
CA VAL A 49 32.14 29.51 -37.74
C VAL A 49 31.80 29.65 -36.24
N ALA A 50 32.83 30.07 -35.49
CA ALA A 50 32.83 30.75 -34.18
C ALA A 50 33.90 31.89 -34.24
N PRO A 51 34.26 32.67 -33.19
CA PRO A 51 33.77 32.69 -31.79
C PRO A 51 33.49 34.12 -31.24
N ILE A 52 33.26 34.26 -29.92
CA ILE A 52 34.01 35.12 -28.97
C ILE A 52 33.42 34.96 -27.54
N ASP A 53 34.30 34.93 -26.54
CA ASP A 53 34.02 34.82 -25.09
C ASP A 53 33.49 36.17 -24.49
N ASP A 54 33.19 36.38 -23.20
CA ASP A 54 33.80 35.87 -21.97
C ASP A 54 32.93 36.25 -20.72
N GLY A 55 33.20 35.68 -19.53
CA GLY A 55 32.62 36.17 -18.26
C GLY A 55 32.28 35.14 -17.16
N ASP A 56 33.17 35.01 -16.17
CA ASP A 56 33.02 34.18 -14.96
C ASP A 56 31.97 34.67 -13.92
N ILE A 57 31.49 33.76 -13.04
CA ILE A 57 31.74 33.74 -11.58
C ILE A 57 31.05 32.56 -10.86
N GLN A 58 31.64 32.09 -9.75
CA GLN A 58 31.31 30.86 -9.02
C GLN A 58 30.16 30.97 -7.99
N PRO A 59 29.50 29.85 -7.63
CA PRO A 59 28.56 29.76 -6.49
C PRO A 59 29.27 29.54 -5.14
N GLN A 60 28.66 30.00 -4.04
CA GLN A 60 29.12 29.73 -2.66
C GLN A 60 28.15 28.85 -1.88
N LEU A 61 28.70 27.89 -1.13
CA LEU A 61 28.06 27.20 -0.01
C LEU A 61 28.50 27.87 1.30
N VAL A 62 27.56 28.25 2.18
CA VAL A 62 27.81 28.24 3.64
C VAL A 62 26.53 27.87 4.42
N ASP A 63 26.71 26.97 5.37
CA ASP A 63 25.80 26.57 6.46
C ASP A 63 25.56 27.70 7.50
N ARG A 64 24.42 27.69 8.24
CA ARG A 64 24.38 27.97 9.71
C ARG A 64 23.01 27.93 10.39
N SER A 65 23.05 27.92 11.73
CA SER A 65 22.02 27.54 12.68
C SER A 65 21.49 28.69 13.58
N PHE A 66 20.26 28.49 14.14
CA PHE A 66 19.63 29.06 15.35
C PHE A 66 19.97 30.50 15.84
N GLY A 67 18.95 31.35 16.10
CA GLY A 67 19.19 32.56 16.92
C GLY A 67 18.13 33.68 17.13
N ASN A 68 16.93 33.39 17.64
CA ASN A 68 16.12 34.24 18.55
C ASN A 68 15.74 35.75 18.28
N ARG A 69 14.46 36.05 18.60
CA ARG A 69 13.82 37.34 19.01
C ARG A 69 13.21 38.32 17.96
N GLN A 70 12.11 38.92 18.44
CA GLN A 70 11.10 39.85 17.87
C GLN A 70 11.53 41.35 17.90
N PRO A 71 10.67 42.34 17.51
CA PRO A 71 9.66 42.39 16.43
C PRO A 71 9.67 43.73 15.62
N VAL A 72 9.27 43.72 14.33
CA VAL A 72 8.85 44.96 13.62
C VAL A 72 7.69 44.71 12.63
N LYS A 73 6.61 45.49 12.78
CA LYS A 73 5.67 45.96 11.73
C LYS A 73 5.94 47.49 11.58
N PRO A 74 5.66 48.19 10.45
CA PRO A 74 4.43 47.99 9.65
C PRO A 74 4.49 48.32 8.13
N ARG A 75 3.34 48.10 7.45
CA ARG A 75 2.90 48.72 6.16
C ARG A 75 3.76 48.41 4.91
N ALA A 76 3.31 48.71 3.69
CA ALA A 76 2.00 48.58 3.01
C ALA A 76 2.16 49.18 1.59
N ASN A 77 1.76 48.44 0.55
CA ASN A 77 1.36 48.86 -0.81
C ASN A 77 1.07 47.53 -1.56
N HIS A 78 -0.11 47.23 -2.12
CA HIS A 78 -0.88 47.96 -3.14
C HIS A 78 -0.07 48.30 -4.41
N GLN A 79 -0.08 47.36 -5.35
CA GLN A 79 -0.26 47.67 -6.77
C GLN A 79 -1.03 46.51 -7.43
N GLU A 80 -2.06 46.85 -8.20
CA GLU A 80 -2.87 45.93 -8.99
C GLU A 80 -2.28 45.78 -10.42
N ILE A 81 -2.98 44.97 -11.23
CA ILE A 81 -3.28 45.17 -12.67
C ILE A 81 -2.84 44.03 -13.63
N HIS A 82 -3.89 43.37 -14.12
CA HIS A 82 -4.10 42.63 -15.38
C HIS A 82 -3.48 41.26 -15.68
N HIS A 83 -4.38 40.40 -16.18
CA HIS A 83 -4.17 39.10 -16.77
C HIS A 83 -3.80 39.20 -18.26
N THR A 84 -3.15 38.14 -18.77
CA THR A 84 -3.42 37.46 -20.06
C THR A 84 -2.41 36.31 -20.18
N CYS A 85 -2.63 35.20 -20.88
CA CYS A 85 -3.82 34.41 -21.22
C CYS A 85 -3.26 33.05 -21.72
N LEU A 86 -3.91 31.91 -21.40
CA LEU A 86 -3.52 30.59 -21.95
C LEU A 86 -4.64 30.08 -22.86
N PRO A 87 -4.31 29.39 -23.96
CA PRO A 87 -5.28 29.03 -25.00
C PRO A 87 -6.22 27.89 -24.57
N GLU A 88 -7.44 27.95 -25.08
CA GLU A 88 -8.52 26.99 -24.84
C GLU A 88 -8.29 25.65 -25.57
N TYR A 89 -9.00 24.61 -25.14
CA TYR A 89 -9.36 23.48 -26.00
C TYR A 89 -10.88 23.30 -25.96
N THR A 90 -11.48 23.04 -27.12
CA THR A 90 -12.93 23.22 -27.35
C THR A 90 -13.77 22.07 -26.80
N ASP A 91 -14.93 22.38 -26.22
CA ASP A 91 -16.02 21.43 -26.02
C ASP A 91 -17.28 21.85 -26.82
N ARG A 92 -18.23 20.94 -27.02
CA ARG A 92 -19.28 21.07 -28.05
C ARG A 92 -20.62 21.61 -27.54
N HIS A 93 -21.24 22.42 -28.39
CA HIS A 93 -22.55 23.04 -28.20
C HIS A 93 -23.63 22.15 -27.55
N PHE A 94 -24.29 22.70 -26.53
CA PHE A 94 -25.75 22.72 -26.49
C PHE A 94 -26.23 24.16 -26.26
N SER A 95 -27.39 24.51 -26.80
CA SER A 95 -27.98 25.85 -26.76
C SER A 95 -29.40 25.78 -26.23
N ILE A 96 -29.79 26.72 -25.35
CA ILE A 96 -31.17 27.24 -25.27
C ILE A 96 -31.22 28.59 -24.52
N ARG A 97 -31.68 29.60 -25.26
CA ARG A 97 -32.44 30.82 -24.85
C ARG A 97 -31.95 31.67 -23.67
N HIS A 98 -31.56 32.91 -24.00
CA HIS A 98 -31.63 34.03 -23.07
C HIS A 98 -33.07 34.33 -22.60
N SER A 99 -33.20 34.79 -21.35
CA SER A 99 -34.24 35.73 -20.94
C SER A 99 -33.59 36.87 -20.14
N SER A 100 -33.46 38.04 -20.75
CA SER A 100 -32.78 39.19 -20.16
C SER A 100 -33.74 40.10 -19.40
N GLN A 101 -33.48 40.32 -18.11
CA GLN A 101 -33.97 41.49 -17.38
C GLN A 101 -32.80 42.13 -16.63
N SER A 102 -32.75 43.47 -16.70
CA SER A 102 -31.73 44.29 -16.05
C SER A 102 -32.36 45.04 -14.87
N LEU A 103 -31.74 44.96 -13.70
CA LEU A 103 -32.01 45.81 -12.54
C LEU A 103 -30.68 46.15 -11.86
N MET A 104 -30.43 47.44 -11.68
CA MET A 104 -29.29 47.97 -10.93
C MET A 104 -29.55 47.89 -9.41
N PRO A 105 -28.50 47.89 -8.56
CA PRO A 105 -28.62 47.39 -7.20
C PRO A 105 -29.27 48.38 -6.22
N SER A 106 -30.08 47.83 -5.31
CA SER A 106 -30.51 48.49 -4.08
C SER A 106 -29.61 48.06 -2.91
N SER A 107 -29.03 49.00 -2.18
CA SER A 107 -28.27 48.74 -0.96
C SER A 107 -29.18 48.31 0.20
N SER A 108 -28.94 47.12 0.75
CA SER A 108 -29.52 46.69 2.04
C SER A 108 -28.55 45.75 2.75
N GLU A 109 -28.36 45.95 4.05
CA GLU A 109 -27.42 45.20 4.88
C GLU A 109 -27.80 43.71 4.98
N THR A 110 -26.82 42.82 4.86
CA THR A 110 -26.99 41.38 5.10
C THR A 110 -26.08 40.93 6.23
N GLY A 111 -26.62 40.90 7.45
CA GLY A 111 -26.10 40.05 8.52
C GLY A 111 -26.23 38.56 8.14
N PRO A 112 -25.57 37.64 8.87
CA PRO A 112 -25.59 36.22 8.55
C PRO A 112 -27.02 35.66 8.60
N ARG A 113 -27.51 35.16 7.46
CA ARG A 113 -28.76 34.39 7.41
C ARG A 113 -28.52 33.00 7.98
N VAL A 114 -29.04 32.75 9.18
CA VAL A 114 -29.23 31.38 9.68
C VAL A 114 -30.24 30.69 8.77
N ALA A 115 -29.77 29.83 7.88
CA ALA A 115 -30.63 28.93 7.12
C ALA A 115 -31.00 27.75 8.02
N THR A 116 -32.25 27.70 8.49
CA THR A 116 -32.69 26.68 9.45
C THR A 116 -32.77 25.30 8.80
N VAL A 117 -31.72 24.49 8.93
CA VAL A 117 -31.68 23.10 8.45
C VAL A 117 -32.48 22.19 9.39
N GLN A 118 -33.81 22.36 9.37
CA GLN A 118 -34.75 21.55 10.17
C GLN A 118 -34.88 20.14 9.59
N ASN A 119 -33.88 19.27 9.86
CA ASN A 119 -33.99 17.80 9.94
C ASN A 119 -32.64 17.08 10.15
N ALA A 120 -31.49 17.77 10.16
CA ALA A 120 -30.19 17.09 10.32
C ALA A 120 -29.88 16.78 11.80
N SER A 121 -29.68 15.50 12.11
CA SER A 121 -29.12 15.05 13.39
C SER A 121 -27.59 15.05 13.32
N SER A 122 -26.91 15.34 14.43
CA SER A 122 -25.52 14.92 14.58
C SER A 122 -25.46 13.39 14.71
N GLN A 123 -24.51 12.76 14.00
CA GLN A 123 -24.26 11.33 14.09
C GLN A 123 -22.78 11.10 14.46
N SER A 124 -22.53 10.33 15.52
CA SER A 124 -21.18 9.90 15.91
C SER A 124 -20.54 9.06 14.80
N VAL A 125 -19.28 9.35 14.46
CA VAL A 125 -18.53 8.65 13.41
C VAL A 125 -17.12 8.22 13.81
N GLN A 126 -16.53 8.85 14.82
CA GLN A 126 -15.19 8.55 15.32
C GLN A 126 -15.11 8.94 16.80
N ARG A 127 -14.84 7.98 17.69
CA ARG A 127 -14.46 8.27 19.08
C ARG A 127 -12.97 8.57 19.17
N ILE A 128 -12.61 9.38 20.15
CA ILE A 128 -11.26 9.41 20.72
C ILE A 128 -11.09 8.11 21.53
N VAL A 129 -10.04 7.36 21.21
CA VAL A 129 -9.76 6.05 21.83
C VAL A 129 -8.30 5.92 22.27
N PHE A 130 -8.05 4.97 23.16
CA PHE A 130 -6.74 4.67 23.73
C PHE A 130 -6.51 3.14 23.78
N PRO A 131 -5.25 2.69 23.77
CA PRO A 131 -4.95 1.26 23.74
C PRO A 131 -5.17 0.61 25.11
N THR A 132 -5.76 -0.58 25.11
CA THR A 132 -5.78 -1.50 26.27
C THR A 132 -4.74 -2.62 26.17
N ASP A 133 -4.31 -2.92 24.94
CA ASP A 133 -3.46 -4.06 24.60
C ASP A 133 -2.11 -3.53 24.11
N ASP A 134 -1.00 -4.18 24.48
CA ASP A 134 0.35 -3.88 24.00
C ASP A 134 0.73 -2.38 24.07
N VAL A 135 0.25 -1.67 25.10
CA VAL A 135 0.24 -0.20 25.26
C VAL A 135 1.58 0.46 24.89
N ASP A 136 2.69 -0.04 25.43
CA ASP A 136 4.04 0.50 25.20
C ASP A 136 4.45 0.46 23.71
N ALA A 137 3.93 -0.49 22.94
CA ALA A 137 4.26 -0.69 21.52
C ALA A 137 3.32 0.05 20.55
N VAL A 138 2.21 0.64 21.03
CA VAL A 138 1.21 1.28 20.16
C VAL A 138 0.82 2.70 20.58
N SER A 139 1.18 3.18 21.78
CA SER A 139 0.67 4.44 22.35
C SER A 139 0.77 5.66 21.43
N GLN A 140 1.84 5.80 20.65
CA GLN A 140 2.06 6.94 19.73
C GLN A 140 1.00 7.06 18.61
N LEU A 141 0.26 5.98 18.32
CA LEU A 141 -0.86 6.01 17.39
C LEU A 141 -2.12 6.66 17.98
N TYR A 142 -2.18 6.83 19.30
CA TYR A 142 -3.36 7.30 20.06
C TYR A 142 -3.08 8.60 20.84
N LEU A 143 -1.95 8.72 21.52
CA LEU A 143 -1.50 9.95 22.18
C LEU A 143 -0.02 10.23 21.94
N GLU A 144 0.35 11.49 21.73
CA GLU A 144 1.77 11.88 21.66
C GLU A 144 2.37 11.98 23.06
N SER A 145 1.63 12.63 23.97
CA SER A 145 2.07 13.00 25.32
C SER A 145 0.93 13.56 26.17
N GLY A 146 1.19 13.76 27.46
CA GLY A 146 0.38 14.60 28.35
C GLY A 146 -0.84 13.94 28.99
N GLY A 147 -0.98 12.62 28.88
CA GLY A 147 -1.96 11.88 29.67
C GLY A 147 -1.64 10.40 29.76
N THR A 148 -2.39 9.69 30.61
CA THR A 148 -2.27 8.26 30.87
C THR A 148 -3.61 7.58 30.62
N PRO A 149 -3.73 6.66 29.64
CA PRO A 149 -4.95 5.87 29.42
C PRO A 149 -5.42 5.16 30.70
N GLN A 150 -6.73 5.17 30.92
CA GLN A 150 -7.43 4.46 32.00
C GLN A 150 -8.44 3.43 31.48
N GLY A 151 -8.82 3.52 30.21
CA GLY A 151 -9.69 2.57 29.51
C GLY A 151 -9.69 2.84 27.99
N ARG A 152 -10.60 2.20 27.24
CA ARG A 152 -10.71 2.40 25.77
C ARG A 152 -11.03 3.85 25.36
N THR A 153 -11.78 4.60 26.18
CA THR A 153 -12.11 6.02 25.93
C THR A 153 -11.59 6.97 27.02
N GLU A 154 -11.17 6.45 28.18
CA GLU A 154 -10.79 7.27 29.33
C GLU A 154 -9.28 7.55 29.39
N CYS A 155 -8.88 8.79 29.69
CA CYS A 155 -7.47 9.19 29.84
C CYS A 155 -7.30 10.26 30.93
N LEU A 156 -6.41 10.01 31.89
CA LEU A 156 -6.03 10.92 32.96
C LEU A 156 -5.04 11.97 32.45
N ILE A 157 -5.32 13.24 32.70
CA ILE A 157 -4.52 14.41 32.31
C ILE A 157 -4.02 15.09 33.60
N PRO A 158 -2.71 14.98 33.94
CA PRO A 158 -2.15 15.61 35.13
C PRO A 158 -2.20 17.15 35.07
N ALA A 159 -2.33 17.79 36.24
CA ALA A 159 -2.29 19.24 36.38
C ALA A 159 -1.03 19.86 35.73
N GLY A 160 -1.22 20.94 34.97
CA GLY A 160 -0.15 21.65 34.26
C GLY A 160 0.36 20.95 33.00
N THR A 161 -0.26 19.85 32.56
CA THR A 161 0.08 19.14 31.31
C THR A 161 -0.94 19.41 30.21
N THR A 162 -0.67 18.93 28.99
CA THR A 162 -1.59 19.02 27.85
C THR A 162 -1.62 17.69 27.12
N LEU A 163 -2.76 16.99 27.18
CA LEU A 163 -2.99 15.77 26.41
C LEU A 163 -3.02 16.13 24.92
N ARG A 164 -2.19 15.44 24.13
CA ARG A 164 -2.06 15.65 22.68
C ARG A 164 -2.60 14.49 21.87
N LEU A 165 -3.64 14.76 21.08
CA LEU A 165 -4.37 13.78 20.28
C LEU A 165 -4.22 14.06 18.77
N GLY A 166 -3.12 14.69 18.35
CA GLY A 166 -2.73 14.88 16.96
C GLY A 166 -2.25 13.59 16.29
N THR A 167 -2.85 12.45 16.62
CA THR A 167 -2.32 11.10 16.35
C THR A 167 -3.13 10.37 15.28
N TYR A 168 -2.56 9.29 14.74
CA TYR A 168 -3.15 8.52 13.64
C TYR A 168 -4.60 8.07 13.91
N PHE A 169 -4.91 7.62 15.14
CA PHE A 169 -6.26 7.19 15.50
C PHE A 169 -7.15 8.31 16.04
N ASN A 170 -6.65 9.43 16.56
CA ASN A 170 -7.51 10.43 17.23
C ASN A 170 -7.68 11.76 16.47
N ALA A 171 -6.85 12.02 15.45
CA ALA A 171 -7.12 13.07 14.47
C ALA A 171 -8.27 12.70 13.54
N PHE A 172 -9.09 13.69 13.16
CA PHE A 172 -10.21 13.55 12.24
C PHE A 172 -9.77 13.89 10.80
N PRO A 173 -9.89 12.98 9.81
CA PRO A 173 -9.39 13.16 8.45
C PRO A 173 -10.31 14.04 7.60
N ALA A 174 -10.42 15.31 7.97
CA ALA A 174 -11.38 16.30 7.44
C ALA A 174 -11.46 16.35 5.91
N ALA A 175 -10.32 16.28 5.21
CA ALA A 175 -10.28 16.25 3.75
C ALA A 175 -11.01 15.05 3.10
N TYR A 176 -10.98 13.88 3.73
CA TYR A 176 -11.66 12.69 3.23
C TYR A 176 -13.17 12.83 3.44
N TRP A 177 -13.60 13.27 4.62
CA TRP A 177 -15.00 13.59 4.90
C TRP A 177 -15.56 14.65 3.94
N ARG A 178 -14.82 15.75 3.71
CA ARG A 178 -15.18 16.84 2.79
C ARG A 178 -15.29 16.39 1.33
N ARG A 179 -14.42 15.46 0.89
CA ARG A 179 -14.39 14.98 -0.48
C ARG A 179 -15.51 13.98 -0.80
N TRP A 180 -15.82 13.09 0.14
CA TRP A 180 -16.61 11.90 -0.13
C TRP A 180 -18.04 11.95 0.45
N THR A 181 -18.29 12.76 1.48
CA THR A 181 -19.63 12.93 2.06
C THR A 181 -20.32 14.21 1.58
N ALA A 182 -21.53 14.45 2.11
CA ALA A 182 -22.28 15.70 1.97
C ALA A 182 -22.34 16.54 3.28
N SER A 183 -21.58 16.18 4.32
CA SER A 183 -21.64 16.90 5.60
C SER A 183 -20.96 18.28 5.49
N PRO A 184 -21.61 19.39 5.90
CA PRO A 184 -21.03 20.72 5.88
C PRO A 184 -20.12 21.01 7.08
N ALA A 185 -20.21 20.22 8.14
CA ALA A 185 -19.51 20.45 9.40
C ALA A 185 -19.21 19.12 10.14
N VAL A 186 -18.27 19.20 11.07
CA VAL A 186 -18.01 18.19 12.10
C VAL A 186 -18.15 18.84 13.48
N LEU A 187 -18.83 18.17 14.39
CA LEU A 187 -18.99 18.53 15.79
C LEU A 187 -18.04 17.66 16.63
N LEU A 188 -17.20 18.29 17.44
CA LEU A 188 -16.46 17.62 18.50
C LEU A 188 -17.18 17.82 19.83
N SER A 189 -17.51 16.73 20.54
CA SER A 189 -17.92 16.74 21.95
C SER A 189 -16.78 16.17 22.80
N VAL A 190 -16.54 16.73 23.99
CA VAL A 190 -15.53 16.26 24.95
C VAL A 190 -16.10 16.34 26.38
N ASP A 191 -16.04 15.24 27.12
CA ASP A 191 -16.48 15.14 28.52
C ASP A 191 -15.30 14.93 29.48
N LEU A 192 -15.24 15.74 30.53
CA LEU A 192 -14.12 15.88 31.47
C LEU A 192 -14.62 15.82 32.92
N THR A 193 -13.80 15.32 33.85
CA THR A 193 -14.16 15.29 35.29
C THR A 193 -14.05 16.64 35.99
N ALA A 194 -13.18 17.52 35.49
CA ALA A 194 -12.87 18.85 36.02
C ALA A 194 -12.56 19.81 34.86
N GLU A 195 -12.65 21.12 35.09
CA GLU A 195 -12.53 22.14 34.04
C GLU A 195 -11.14 22.10 33.38
N ALA A 196 -11.11 21.97 32.05
CA ALA A 196 -9.89 22.05 31.27
C ALA A 196 -10.10 22.82 29.96
N ARG A 197 -8.99 23.31 29.40
CA ARG A 197 -8.96 24.10 28.17
C ARG A 197 -8.77 23.17 26.97
N CYS A 198 -9.83 23.00 26.19
CA CYS A 198 -9.84 22.25 24.94
C CYS A 198 -9.47 23.18 23.78
N VAL A 199 -8.45 22.82 23.01
CA VAL A 199 -8.02 23.54 21.81
C VAL A 199 -8.12 22.60 20.60
N VAL A 200 -8.86 23.02 19.58
CA VAL A 200 -8.87 22.31 18.29
C VAL A 200 -7.84 22.92 17.36
N TRP A 201 -6.98 22.06 16.83
CA TRP A 201 -6.02 22.37 15.78
C TRP A 201 -6.54 21.92 14.42
N ARG A 202 -6.17 22.67 13.38
CA ARG A 202 -6.41 22.38 11.97
C ARG A 202 -5.08 22.38 11.22
N SER A 203 -4.96 21.48 10.25
CA SER A 203 -3.91 21.49 9.24
C SER A 203 -4.49 21.70 7.83
N ASP A 204 -3.69 22.25 6.92
CA ASP A 204 -3.95 22.22 5.49
C ASP A 204 -3.19 21.06 4.79
N ALA A 205 -3.32 20.96 3.46
CA ALA A 205 -2.67 19.93 2.64
C ALA A 205 -1.13 19.99 2.60
N THR A 206 -0.48 20.99 3.22
CA THR A 206 0.98 21.09 3.36
C THR A 206 1.47 20.66 4.74
N GLY A 207 0.56 20.37 5.67
CA GLY A 207 0.88 20.15 7.09
C GLY A 207 1.01 21.44 7.91
N ALA A 208 0.76 22.62 7.32
CA ALA A 208 0.78 23.87 8.07
C ALA A 208 -0.39 23.89 9.08
N ALA A 209 -0.06 23.89 10.37
CA ALA A 209 -1.01 23.71 11.47
C ALA A 209 -1.25 24.99 12.29
N HIS A 210 -2.49 25.21 12.71
CA HIS A 210 -2.87 26.31 13.63
C HIS A 210 -4.11 25.94 14.46
N ALA A 211 -4.23 26.55 15.64
CA ALA A 211 -5.45 26.47 16.45
C ALA A 211 -6.59 27.26 15.78
N VAL A 212 -7.82 26.71 15.84
CA VAL A 212 -9.02 27.28 15.20
C VAL A 212 -10.19 27.50 16.16
N ALA A 213 -10.23 26.76 17.26
CA ALA A 213 -11.24 26.89 18.31
C ALA A 213 -10.61 26.61 19.68
N GLU A 214 -11.12 27.30 20.70
CA GLU A 214 -10.67 27.19 22.08
C GLU A 214 -11.87 27.37 23.01
N VAL A 215 -12.10 26.39 23.89
CA VAL A 215 -13.20 26.39 24.86
C VAL A 215 -12.68 25.81 26.18
N SER A 216 -13.10 26.37 27.32
CA SER A 216 -12.87 25.78 28.64
C SER A 216 -14.18 25.30 29.25
N GLY A 217 -14.16 24.13 29.88
CA GLY A 217 -15.34 23.55 30.54
C GLY A 217 -15.09 22.17 31.09
N THR A 218 -16.12 21.59 31.72
CA THR A 218 -16.21 20.14 32.01
C THR A 218 -16.88 19.36 30.88
N HIS A 219 -17.60 20.05 30.00
CA HIS A 219 -18.22 19.54 28.79
C HIS A 219 -18.02 20.59 27.69
N CYS A 220 -17.44 20.19 26.56
CA CYS A 220 -17.03 21.10 25.48
C CYS A 220 -17.57 20.62 24.13
N GLU A 221 -18.53 21.36 23.55
CA GLU A 221 -19.00 21.18 22.17
C GLU A 221 -18.36 22.23 21.24
N ILE A 222 -17.84 21.79 20.09
CA ILE A 222 -17.16 22.63 19.11
C ILE A 222 -17.57 22.22 17.68
N GLU A 223 -18.35 23.06 17.00
CA GLU A 223 -18.69 22.90 15.58
C GLU A 223 -17.59 23.49 14.67
N LEU A 224 -17.22 22.74 13.63
CA LEU A 224 -16.09 23.04 12.75
C LEU A 224 -16.50 22.83 11.28
N ALA A 225 -16.30 23.84 10.44
CA ALA A 225 -16.70 23.79 9.04
C ALA A 225 -15.86 22.81 8.20
N LEU A 226 -16.52 22.01 7.36
CA LEU A 226 -15.89 21.25 6.29
C LEU A 226 -15.96 22.10 5.00
N ASP A 227 -15.13 23.13 4.94
CA ASP A 227 -15.04 24.09 3.83
C ASP A 227 -14.16 23.60 2.66
N GLU A 228 -14.12 24.35 1.55
CA GLU A 228 -13.35 24.03 0.33
C GLU A 228 -11.83 23.97 0.48
N SER A 229 -11.23 24.56 1.52
CA SER A 229 -9.77 24.47 1.73
C SER A 229 -9.29 23.04 1.97
N PHE A 230 -10.16 22.17 2.49
CA PHE A 230 -9.90 20.76 2.71
C PHE A 230 -9.95 19.91 1.43
N ASP A 231 -10.33 20.45 0.26
CA ASP A 231 -10.43 19.69 -1.01
C ASP A 231 -9.11 19.00 -1.40
N ARG A 232 -7.96 19.52 -0.95
CA ARG A 232 -6.62 18.98 -1.21
C ARG A 232 -6.01 18.15 -0.08
N GLY A 233 -6.51 18.25 1.15
CA GLY A 233 -5.84 17.70 2.33
C GLY A 233 -6.09 18.52 3.60
N GLY A 234 -5.74 17.96 4.75
CA GLY A 234 -5.95 18.56 6.07
C GLY A 234 -6.77 17.69 7.04
N TYR A 235 -6.49 17.88 8.33
CA TYR A 235 -7.07 17.18 9.48
C TYR A 235 -7.49 18.19 10.55
N TYR A 236 -8.41 17.77 11.42
CA TYR A 236 -8.63 18.38 12.74
C TYR A 236 -8.09 17.47 13.85
N TRP A 237 -7.63 18.03 14.97
CA TRP A 237 -7.33 17.25 16.19
C TRP A 237 -7.49 18.08 17.46
N LEU A 238 -7.51 17.39 18.61
CA LEU A 238 -7.72 17.99 19.93
C LEU A 238 -6.41 18.04 20.74
N GLU A 239 -6.19 19.15 21.46
CA GLU A 239 -5.35 19.23 22.65
C GLU A 239 -6.21 19.59 23.87
N VAL A 240 -5.91 19.02 25.05
CA VAL A 240 -6.60 19.36 26.31
C VAL A 240 -5.57 19.75 27.37
N THR A 241 -5.51 21.04 27.72
CA THR A 241 -4.64 21.57 28.80
C THR A 241 -5.37 21.56 30.13
N ALA A 242 -4.86 20.79 31.10
CA ALA A 242 -5.45 20.65 32.43
C ALA A 242 -4.81 21.60 33.45
N THR A 243 -5.61 22.38 34.19
CA THR A 243 -5.14 23.27 35.26
C THR A 243 -5.00 22.53 36.58
N GLU A 244 -6.01 21.73 36.94
CA GLU A 244 -5.99 20.71 37.98
C GLU A 244 -6.11 19.29 37.34
N PRO A 245 -5.91 18.18 38.07
CA PRO A 245 -5.97 16.85 37.47
C PRO A 245 -7.39 16.52 36.99
N THR A 246 -7.54 16.17 35.71
CA THR A 246 -8.83 15.83 35.10
C THR A 246 -8.72 14.54 34.29
N THR A 247 -9.80 13.78 34.17
CA THR A 247 -9.90 12.63 33.26
C THR A 247 -10.85 13.00 32.12
N LEU A 248 -10.37 12.86 30.88
CA LEU A 248 -11.24 12.79 29.71
C LEU A 248 -11.98 11.45 29.77
N ARG A 249 -13.31 11.50 29.79
CA ARG A 249 -14.20 10.32 29.90
C ARG A 249 -14.57 9.78 28.52
N GLU A 250 -14.97 10.70 27.65
CA GLU A 250 -15.33 10.45 26.27
C GLU A 250 -14.93 11.68 25.43
N GLY A 251 -14.60 11.42 24.17
CA GLY A 251 -14.47 12.45 23.15
C GLY A 251 -14.99 11.90 21.82
N VAL A 252 -15.83 12.66 21.13
CA VAL A 252 -16.58 12.16 19.97
C VAL A 252 -16.59 13.17 18.84
N TRP A 253 -16.08 12.76 17.68
CA TRP A 253 -16.32 13.44 16.42
C TRP A 253 -17.63 12.92 15.81
N SER A 254 -18.54 13.85 15.55
CA SER A 254 -19.87 13.61 14.96
C SER A 254 -20.05 14.48 13.71
N VAL A 255 -20.82 14.03 12.73
CA VAL A 255 -21.10 14.78 11.49
C VAL A 255 -22.57 15.15 11.37
N VAL A 256 -22.85 16.26 10.71
CA VAL A 256 -24.21 16.73 10.44
C VAL A 256 -24.74 16.01 9.19
N ALA A 257 -25.57 14.98 9.40
CA ALA A 257 -26.03 14.08 8.34
C ALA A 257 -27.52 13.71 8.50
N ALA A 258 -28.08 13.09 7.45
CA ALA A 258 -29.37 12.43 7.56
C ALA A 258 -29.20 11.14 8.38
N THR A 259 -30.05 10.94 9.40
CA THR A 259 -29.99 9.75 10.25
C THR A 259 -30.25 8.50 9.40
N THR A 260 -29.26 7.62 9.34
CA THR A 260 -29.37 6.29 8.72
C THR A 260 -28.82 5.24 9.67
N THR A 261 -29.11 3.97 9.39
CA THR A 261 -28.60 2.84 10.16
C THR A 261 -28.14 1.76 9.20
N ALA A 262 -26.90 1.88 8.72
CA ALA A 262 -26.25 0.89 7.89
C ALA A 262 -25.40 -0.07 8.72
N THR A 263 -25.47 -1.35 8.38
CA THR A 263 -24.75 -2.46 9.02
C THR A 263 -23.83 -3.18 8.04
N THR A 264 -22.84 -3.90 8.59
CA THR A 264 -21.94 -4.76 7.83
C THR A 264 -22.05 -6.21 8.26
N SER A 265 -21.75 -7.13 7.34
CA SER A 265 -21.27 -8.47 7.70
C SER A 265 -19.75 -8.47 7.67
N ILE A 266 -19.09 -9.25 8.52
CA ILE A 266 -17.63 -9.44 8.52
C ILE A 266 -17.33 -10.80 7.88
N GLY A 267 -16.33 -10.85 7.00
CA GLY A 267 -15.82 -12.06 6.36
C GLY A 267 -14.36 -12.30 6.72
N ILE A 268 -14.10 -13.34 7.51
CA ILE A 268 -12.75 -13.78 7.91
C ILE A 268 -12.43 -15.07 7.16
N THR A 269 -11.36 -15.08 6.37
CA THR A 269 -10.87 -16.29 5.70
C THR A 269 -9.74 -16.92 6.51
N THR A 270 -9.83 -18.21 6.83
CA THR A 270 -8.76 -18.91 7.58
C THR A 270 -8.33 -20.24 6.98
N PHE A 271 -7.06 -20.59 7.18
CA PHE A 271 -6.48 -21.88 6.81
C PHE A 271 -5.36 -22.27 7.79
N ASN A 272 -5.65 -23.18 8.73
CA ASN A 272 -4.71 -23.71 9.73
C ASN A 272 -3.96 -22.60 10.52
N ARG A 273 -4.69 -21.55 10.92
CA ARG A 273 -4.25 -20.50 11.84
C ARG A 273 -5.28 -20.26 12.96
N PRO A 274 -5.94 -21.31 13.50
CA PRO A 274 -7.21 -21.15 14.20
C PRO A 274 -7.12 -20.29 15.47
N THR A 275 -5.96 -20.28 16.14
CA THR A 275 -5.70 -19.40 17.29
C THR A 275 -5.73 -17.92 16.92
N TYR A 276 -5.16 -17.51 15.78
CA TYR A 276 -5.21 -16.12 15.31
C TYR A 276 -6.65 -15.68 15.03
N CYS A 277 -7.41 -16.53 14.33
CA CYS A 277 -8.82 -16.29 14.07
C CYS A 277 -9.63 -16.16 15.38
N LEU A 278 -9.37 -17.01 16.39
CA LEU A 278 -10.06 -16.93 17.68
C LEU A 278 -9.71 -15.64 18.45
N GLU A 279 -8.45 -15.21 18.48
CA GLU A 279 -8.09 -13.93 19.11
C GLU A 279 -8.76 -12.73 18.42
N GLN A 280 -8.91 -12.77 17.08
CA GLN A 280 -9.61 -11.71 16.36
C GLN A 280 -11.12 -11.74 16.65
N LEU A 281 -11.75 -12.92 16.71
CA LEU A 281 -13.14 -13.06 17.16
C LEU A 281 -13.34 -12.57 18.61
N ARG A 282 -12.38 -12.84 19.51
CA ARG A 282 -12.42 -12.38 20.92
C ARG A 282 -12.35 -10.86 21.02
N ARG A 283 -11.55 -10.19 20.19
CA ARG A 283 -11.53 -8.72 20.12
C ARG A 283 -12.88 -8.16 19.63
N ILE A 284 -13.46 -8.77 18.61
CA ILE A 284 -14.79 -8.37 18.10
C ILE A 284 -15.89 -8.61 19.17
N SER A 285 -15.83 -9.71 19.92
CA SER A 285 -16.83 -10.03 20.95
C SER A 285 -16.79 -9.11 22.18
N ASN A 286 -15.64 -8.49 22.45
CA ASN A 286 -15.45 -7.63 23.62
C ASN A 286 -15.93 -6.18 23.39
N GLU A 287 -16.26 -5.80 22.16
CA GLU A 287 -16.45 -4.40 21.75
C GLU A 287 -17.91 -4.11 21.37
N SER A 288 -18.69 -3.72 22.38
CA SER A 288 -20.14 -3.49 22.25
C SER A 288 -20.51 -2.47 21.17
N ALA A 289 -19.68 -1.46 20.93
CA ALA A 289 -19.90 -0.47 19.89
C ALA A 289 -19.68 -1.03 18.48
N LEU A 290 -18.72 -1.94 18.29
CA LEU A 290 -18.54 -2.68 17.04
C LEU A 290 -19.72 -3.66 16.84
N LEU A 291 -20.10 -4.37 17.90
CA LEU A 291 -21.28 -5.23 17.94
C LEU A 291 -22.63 -4.48 17.77
N SER A 292 -22.64 -3.15 17.62
CA SER A 292 -23.83 -2.38 17.25
C SER A 292 -24.00 -2.18 15.73
N VAL A 293 -22.95 -2.40 14.93
CA VAL A 293 -22.96 -2.21 13.46
C VAL A 293 -22.73 -3.52 12.66
N VAL A 294 -22.66 -4.66 13.33
CA VAL A 294 -22.39 -5.98 12.72
C VAL A 294 -23.62 -6.89 12.81
N ASP A 295 -24.08 -7.38 11.65
CA ASP A 295 -25.16 -8.38 11.55
C ASP A 295 -24.64 -9.81 11.70
N HIS A 296 -23.55 -10.12 10.98
CA HIS A 296 -22.97 -11.46 10.88
C HIS A 296 -21.44 -11.41 10.81
N ILE A 297 -20.81 -12.51 11.23
CA ILE A 297 -19.38 -12.76 11.15
C ILE A 297 -19.21 -14.15 10.52
N TYR A 298 -18.95 -14.17 9.21
CA TYR A 298 -18.69 -15.38 8.44
C TYR A 298 -17.22 -15.76 8.60
N VAL A 299 -16.96 -16.87 9.29
CA VAL A 299 -15.61 -17.45 9.39
C VAL A 299 -15.53 -18.60 8.39
N VAL A 300 -14.81 -18.37 7.28
CA VAL A 300 -14.63 -19.35 6.21
C VAL A 300 -13.38 -20.16 6.50
N ASP A 301 -13.56 -21.24 7.26
CA ASP A 301 -12.53 -22.20 7.63
C ASP A 301 -12.30 -23.21 6.51
N GLN A 302 -11.14 -23.07 5.87
CA GLN A 302 -10.70 -23.91 4.76
C GLN A 302 -9.70 -24.99 5.20
N GLY A 303 -9.46 -25.10 6.51
CA GLY A 303 -8.41 -25.89 7.13
C GLY A 303 -8.80 -27.31 7.53
N ASN A 304 -7.85 -27.96 8.20
CA ASN A 304 -8.05 -29.18 8.97
C ASN A 304 -7.62 -29.07 10.44
N ASP A 305 -7.04 -27.93 10.83
CA ASP A 305 -6.84 -27.48 12.21
C ASP A 305 -7.84 -26.33 12.46
N LEU A 306 -8.97 -26.64 13.10
CA LEU A 306 -10.22 -25.85 13.02
C LEU A 306 -10.34 -24.79 14.11
N VAL A 307 -10.99 -23.67 13.77
CA VAL A 307 -11.29 -22.59 14.75
C VAL A 307 -12.25 -23.07 15.85
N SER A 308 -13.23 -23.91 15.48
CA SER A 308 -14.23 -24.47 16.40
C SER A 308 -13.64 -25.31 17.53
N ASP A 309 -12.43 -25.85 17.32
CA ASP A 309 -11.82 -26.86 18.17
C ASP A 309 -10.82 -26.22 19.16
N GLN A 310 -10.65 -24.90 19.10
CA GLN A 310 -9.73 -24.14 19.94
C GLN A 310 -10.26 -23.95 21.39
N PRO A 311 -9.38 -24.04 22.41
CA PRO A 311 -9.73 -23.65 23.78
C PRO A 311 -10.26 -22.21 23.86
N GLY A 312 -11.43 -22.04 24.48
CA GLY A 312 -12.10 -20.73 24.59
C GLY A 312 -13.00 -20.35 23.41
N PHE A 313 -13.08 -21.15 22.33
CA PHE A 313 -14.01 -20.89 21.23
C PHE A 313 -15.47 -20.79 21.69
N ALA A 314 -15.90 -21.70 22.58
CA ALA A 314 -17.28 -21.75 23.07
C ALA A 314 -17.72 -20.48 23.81
N GLU A 315 -16.81 -19.83 24.53
CA GLU A 315 -17.09 -18.58 25.27
C GLU A 315 -17.31 -17.42 24.30
N VAL A 316 -16.41 -17.27 23.32
CA VAL A 316 -16.51 -16.24 22.26
C VAL A 316 -17.74 -16.47 21.39
N ALA A 317 -18.02 -17.72 21.01
CA ALA A 317 -19.22 -18.09 20.26
C ALA A 317 -20.52 -17.82 21.04
N GLN A 318 -20.53 -17.98 22.36
CA GLN A 318 -21.69 -17.62 23.20
C GLN A 318 -21.95 -16.11 23.22
N VAL A 319 -20.91 -15.26 23.22
CA VAL A 319 -21.05 -13.80 23.17
C VAL A 319 -21.48 -13.31 21.78
N LEU A 320 -20.96 -13.92 20.71
CA LEU A 320 -21.32 -13.56 19.34
C LEU A 320 -22.68 -14.15 18.89
N ALA A 321 -23.16 -15.22 19.55
CA ALA A 321 -24.47 -15.81 19.36
C ALA A 321 -24.82 -16.10 17.88
N ASP A 322 -26.01 -15.70 17.41
CA ASP A 322 -26.53 -15.95 16.07
C ASP A 322 -25.80 -15.15 14.96
N ARG A 323 -24.87 -14.27 15.34
CA ARG A 323 -24.03 -13.51 14.41
C ARG A 323 -22.87 -14.35 13.88
N LEU A 324 -22.30 -15.25 14.68
CA LEU A 324 -21.16 -16.06 14.27
C LEU A 324 -21.61 -17.22 13.37
N VAL A 325 -21.17 -17.20 12.12
CA VAL A 325 -21.49 -18.22 11.11
C VAL A 325 -20.20 -18.91 10.70
N MET A 326 -19.97 -20.10 11.27
CA MET A 326 -18.85 -20.97 10.91
C MET A 326 -19.14 -21.68 9.59
N ILE A 327 -18.32 -21.44 8.57
CA ILE A 327 -18.44 -22.03 7.23
C ILE A 327 -17.21 -22.89 6.97
N ARG A 328 -17.40 -24.21 6.83
CA ARG A 328 -16.34 -25.13 6.43
C ARG A 328 -16.37 -25.38 4.92
N GLN A 329 -15.24 -25.26 4.24
CA GLN A 329 -15.10 -25.61 2.82
C GLN A 329 -13.72 -26.17 2.48
N ALA A 330 -13.49 -26.56 1.21
CA ALA A 330 -12.17 -26.95 0.72
C ALA A 330 -11.22 -25.74 0.63
N ASN A 331 -9.90 -25.98 0.53
CA ASN A 331 -8.94 -24.90 0.30
C ASN A 331 -9.03 -24.35 -1.13
N LEU A 332 -9.76 -23.25 -1.27
CA LEU A 332 -9.91 -22.45 -2.49
C LEU A 332 -9.07 -21.15 -2.43
N GLY A 333 -8.13 -21.07 -1.48
CA GLY A 333 -7.27 -19.93 -1.23
C GLY A 333 -8.00 -18.71 -0.66
N GLY A 334 -7.30 -17.58 -0.58
CA GLY A 334 -7.88 -16.31 -0.13
C GLY A 334 -9.06 -15.89 -1.01
N SER A 335 -8.90 -15.96 -2.34
CA SER A 335 -9.94 -15.54 -3.28
C SER A 335 -11.25 -16.30 -3.10
N GLY A 336 -11.18 -17.61 -2.82
CA GLY A 336 -12.36 -18.45 -2.58
C GLY A 336 -12.97 -18.27 -1.19
N GLY A 337 -12.17 -17.95 -0.16
CA GLY A 337 -12.69 -17.63 1.17
C GLY A 337 -13.41 -16.28 1.20
N PHE A 338 -12.78 -15.23 0.65
CA PHE A 338 -13.38 -13.90 0.60
C PHE A 338 -14.60 -13.87 -0.33
N SER A 339 -14.56 -14.52 -1.50
CA SER A 339 -15.74 -14.62 -2.37
C SER A 339 -16.88 -15.42 -1.73
N ARG A 340 -16.57 -16.36 -0.82
CA ARG A 340 -17.60 -17.05 -0.02
C ARG A 340 -18.28 -16.09 0.95
N ALA A 341 -17.52 -15.31 1.73
CA ALA A 341 -18.09 -14.34 2.65
C ALA A 341 -18.88 -13.22 1.94
N MET A 342 -18.42 -12.77 0.75
CA MET A 342 -19.19 -11.87 -0.11
C MET A 342 -20.54 -12.50 -0.52
N LEU A 343 -20.53 -13.75 -1.00
CA LEU A 343 -21.72 -14.47 -1.45
C LEU A 343 -22.74 -14.65 -0.32
N GLU A 344 -22.29 -15.09 0.86
CA GLU A 344 -23.16 -15.33 2.02
C GLU A 344 -23.76 -14.01 2.53
N THR A 345 -23.02 -12.90 2.46
CA THR A 345 -23.57 -11.56 2.77
C THR A 345 -24.66 -11.15 1.78
N VAL A 346 -24.44 -11.38 0.47
CA VAL A 346 -25.43 -11.10 -0.59
C VAL A 346 -26.67 -11.97 -0.44
N ASP A 347 -26.50 -13.27 -0.21
CA ASP A 347 -27.61 -14.23 -0.13
C ASP A 347 -28.39 -14.13 1.21
N ALA A 348 -27.77 -13.62 2.28
CA ALA A 348 -28.46 -13.29 3.53
C ALA A 348 -29.27 -11.99 3.46
N GLY A 349 -28.88 -11.02 2.61
CA GLY A 349 -29.66 -9.80 2.32
C GLY A 349 -29.87 -8.84 3.50
N LYS A 350 -29.14 -8.97 4.61
CA LYS A 350 -29.29 -8.12 5.82
C LYS A 350 -28.47 -6.83 5.74
N SER A 351 -27.16 -6.97 5.47
CA SER A 351 -26.19 -5.89 5.58
C SER A 351 -26.12 -5.03 4.32
N GLN A 352 -25.70 -3.77 4.46
CA GLN A 352 -25.44 -2.88 3.33
C GLN A 352 -23.99 -2.98 2.84
N TYR A 353 -23.10 -3.53 3.68
CA TYR A 353 -21.69 -3.75 3.40
C TYR A 353 -21.24 -5.17 3.77
N VAL A 354 -20.14 -5.61 3.16
CA VAL A 354 -19.28 -6.67 3.71
C VAL A 354 -17.91 -6.08 4.03
N LEU A 355 -17.35 -6.43 5.19
CA LEU A 355 -15.97 -6.15 5.56
C LEU A 355 -15.14 -7.42 5.42
N LEU A 356 -14.11 -7.39 4.58
CA LEU A 356 -13.14 -8.47 4.47
C LEU A 356 -11.97 -8.23 5.43
N LEU A 357 -11.57 -9.26 6.18
CA LEU A 357 -10.43 -9.26 7.11
C LEU A 357 -9.57 -10.54 6.94
N ASP A 358 -8.25 -10.40 7.00
CA ASP A 358 -7.32 -11.54 7.12
C ASP A 358 -7.34 -12.11 8.56
N ASP A 359 -7.15 -13.43 8.71
CA ASP A 359 -7.24 -14.10 10.02
C ASP A 359 -6.09 -13.77 10.99
N ASP A 360 -4.87 -13.56 10.48
CA ASP A 360 -3.68 -13.16 11.24
C ASP A 360 -3.44 -11.63 11.31
N ALA A 361 -4.47 -10.84 10.97
CA ALA A 361 -4.51 -9.41 11.24
C ALA A 361 -4.99 -9.10 12.68
N ILE A 362 -4.43 -8.05 13.27
CA ILE A 362 -4.95 -7.42 14.49
C ILE A 362 -5.77 -6.21 14.05
N SER A 363 -7.10 -6.33 14.12
CA SER A 363 -8.01 -5.22 13.87
C SER A 363 -8.12 -4.29 15.08
N GLU A 364 -8.07 -2.98 14.85
CA GLU A 364 -8.54 -1.99 15.83
C GLU A 364 -10.09 -1.93 15.75
N PRO A 365 -10.84 -2.32 16.81
CA PRO A 365 -12.30 -2.41 16.73
C PRO A 365 -12.99 -1.09 16.38
N GLU A 366 -12.46 0.04 16.86
CA GLU A 366 -12.96 1.38 16.54
C GLU A 366 -12.75 1.73 15.04
N ALA A 367 -11.69 1.22 14.40
CA ALA A 367 -11.44 1.42 12.97
C ALA A 367 -12.54 0.80 12.09
N ILE A 368 -13.14 -0.33 12.52
CA ILE A 368 -14.25 -0.95 11.80
C ILE A 368 -15.51 -0.07 11.92
N VAL A 369 -15.81 0.45 13.10
CA VAL A 369 -16.96 1.37 13.29
C VAL A 369 -16.82 2.61 12.42
N ARG A 370 -15.62 3.22 12.39
CA ARG A 370 -15.31 4.36 11.51
C ARG A 370 -15.49 4.05 10.03
N ALA A 371 -15.04 2.88 9.58
CA ALA A 371 -15.19 2.46 8.18
C ALA A 371 -16.67 2.38 7.77
N VAL A 372 -17.51 1.73 8.60
CA VAL A 372 -18.96 1.62 8.35
C VAL A 372 -19.64 3.00 8.39
N LYS A 373 -19.34 3.81 9.41
CA LYS A 373 -19.94 5.14 9.60
C LYS A 373 -19.51 6.14 8.51
N PHE A 374 -18.28 6.04 8.00
CA PHE A 374 -17.84 6.81 6.84
C PHE A 374 -18.54 6.35 5.55
N ALA A 375 -18.62 5.04 5.30
CA ALA A 375 -19.27 4.51 4.10
C ALA A 375 -20.77 4.88 4.05
N GLU A 376 -21.48 4.75 5.16
CA GLU A 376 -22.88 5.16 5.36
C GLU A 376 -23.11 6.63 4.97
N VAL A 377 -22.32 7.56 5.53
CA VAL A 377 -22.49 8.99 5.27
C VAL A 377 -21.93 9.40 3.89
N ALA A 378 -21.00 8.64 3.32
CA ALA A 378 -20.55 8.80 1.93
C ALA A 378 -21.59 8.33 0.91
N ALA A 379 -22.34 7.25 1.20
CA ALA A 379 -23.34 6.67 0.29
C ALA A 379 -24.47 7.65 -0.10
N ALA A 380 -24.77 8.64 0.76
CA ALA A 380 -25.68 9.74 0.45
C ALA A 380 -25.20 10.65 -0.71
N ARG A 381 -23.92 10.56 -1.08
CA ARG A 381 -23.31 11.24 -2.23
C ARG A 381 -22.96 10.25 -3.35
N GLN A 382 -22.28 9.15 -3.00
CA GLN A 382 -22.03 7.99 -3.85
C GLN A 382 -21.46 6.83 -3.00
N PRO A 383 -21.81 5.56 -3.25
CA PRO A 383 -21.18 4.43 -2.56
C PRO A 383 -19.68 4.35 -2.87
N VAL A 384 -18.88 3.99 -1.87
CA VAL A 384 -17.42 3.84 -1.98
C VAL A 384 -16.95 2.55 -1.30
N LEU A 385 -15.81 2.01 -1.74
CA LEU A 385 -15.07 1.02 -0.96
C LEU A 385 -14.26 1.77 0.11
N VAL A 386 -14.25 1.29 1.36
CA VAL A 386 -13.44 1.86 2.44
C VAL A 386 -12.33 0.89 2.82
N GLY A 387 -11.10 1.30 2.55
CA GLY A 387 -9.90 0.53 2.84
C GLY A 387 -9.26 0.91 4.18
N GLY A 388 -8.77 -0.08 4.91
CA GLY A 388 -7.88 0.14 6.04
C GLY A 388 -6.42 0.10 5.62
N GLY A 389 -5.60 1.00 6.19
CA GLY A 389 -4.15 0.93 6.09
C GLY A 389 -3.57 -0.29 6.79
N MET A 390 -2.34 -0.65 6.47
CA MET A 390 -1.60 -1.72 7.15
C MET A 390 -0.51 -1.13 8.04
N LEU A 391 -0.66 -1.30 9.35
CA LEU A 391 0.41 -1.14 10.33
C LEU A 391 1.24 -2.43 10.40
N ARG A 392 2.53 -2.33 10.75
CA ARG A 392 3.43 -3.49 10.84
C ARG A 392 3.16 -4.28 12.12
N LEU A 393 2.96 -5.59 12.02
CA LEU A 393 2.80 -6.46 13.19
C LEU A 393 4.10 -6.59 14.03
N ASP A 394 5.27 -6.46 13.39
CA ASP A 394 6.62 -6.57 13.98
C ASP A 394 7.18 -5.25 14.54
N ARG A 395 6.62 -4.11 14.12
CA ARG A 395 6.94 -2.75 14.59
C ARG A 395 5.65 -1.93 14.64
N ARG A 396 4.87 -2.09 15.72
CA ARG A 396 3.47 -1.67 15.75
C ARG A 396 3.22 -0.16 15.68
N GLU A 397 4.26 0.62 15.89
CA GLU A 397 4.34 2.07 15.65
C GLU A 397 4.43 2.48 14.17
N VAL A 398 4.72 1.54 13.26
CA VAL A 398 5.01 1.81 11.84
C VAL A 398 3.80 1.54 10.95
N LEU A 399 3.34 2.56 10.23
CA LEU A 399 2.42 2.42 9.10
C LEU A 399 3.19 1.91 7.89
N PHE A 400 3.00 0.62 7.57
CA PHE A 400 3.61 0.02 6.38
C PHE A 400 3.09 0.72 5.12
N VAL A 401 1.77 0.87 4.98
CA VAL A 401 1.15 1.62 3.88
C VAL A 401 -0.25 2.11 4.27
N GLN A 402 -0.60 3.35 3.88
CA GLN A 402 -1.97 3.85 4.02
C GLN A 402 -2.90 3.24 2.96
N GLY A 403 -2.45 3.17 1.70
CA GLY A 403 -3.19 2.65 0.56
C GLY A 403 -2.32 2.60 -0.69
N GLU A 404 -2.84 2.03 -1.78
CA GLU A 404 -2.05 1.72 -2.98
C GLU A 404 -2.78 2.04 -4.30
N MET A 405 -2.02 2.01 -5.39
CA MET A 405 -2.50 2.09 -6.77
C MET A 405 -1.85 1.01 -7.64
N ILE A 406 -2.43 0.73 -8.80
CA ILE A 406 -1.85 -0.20 -9.78
C ILE A 406 -1.22 0.60 -10.91
N ASN A 407 0.07 0.39 -11.17
CA ASN A 407 0.72 0.94 -12.34
C ASN A 407 0.30 0.12 -13.59
N LEU A 408 -0.84 0.48 -14.17
CA LEU A 408 -1.44 -0.14 -15.36
C LEU A 408 -0.60 -0.03 -16.65
N ALA A 409 0.56 0.63 -16.63
CA ALA A 409 1.53 0.58 -17.74
C ALA A 409 2.58 -0.51 -17.56
N GLN A 410 2.81 -0.94 -16.31
CA GLN A 410 3.84 -1.88 -15.90
C GLN A 410 3.29 -3.21 -15.34
N GLY A 411 2.05 -3.27 -14.85
CA GLY A 411 1.48 -4.47 -14.24
C GLY A 411 2.08 -4.76 -12.86
N ARG A 412 2.10 -3.76 -11.97
CA ARG A 412 2.53 -3.90 -10.58
C ARG A 412 1.75 -2.96 -9.63
N PRO A 413 1.67 -3.29 -8.32
CA PRO A 413 1.28 -2.32 -7.30
C PRO A 413 2.29 -1.16 -7.19
N SER A 414 1.86 -0.09 -6.53
CA SER A 414 2.59 1.14 -6.26
C SER A 414 1.99 1.80 -5.03
N VAL A 415 2.84 2.39 -4.19
CA VAL A 415 2.41 3.36 -3.17
C VAL A 415 1.70 4.54 -3.84
N LEU A 416 0.78 5.18 -3.11
CA LEU A 416 0.14 6.44 -3.48
C LEU A 416 1.19 7.54 -3.77
N PRO A 417 0.94 8.47 -4.72
CA PRO A 417 1.93 9.47 -5.12
C PRO A 417 2.32 10.40 -3.96
N GLY A 418 3.61 10.47 -3.66
CA GLY A 418 4.14 11.32 -2.57
C GLY A 418 4.21 10.62 -1.21
N LEU A 419 3.69 9.40 -1.06
CA LEU A 419 3.90 8.55 0.11
C LEU A 419 5.03 7.52 -0.12
N ASN A 420 5.58 7.02 0.99
CA ASN A 420 6.55 5.91 1.03
C ASN A 420 5.97 4.76 1.86
N TYR A 421 6.58 3.57 1.76
CA TYR A 421 6.34 2.50 2.74
C TYR A 421 7.06 2.78 4.07
N ASN A 422 6.56 2.20 5.16
CA ASN A 422 7.16 2.23 6.50
C ASN A 422 7.33 3.65 7.08
N HIS A 423 6.23 4.39 7.19
CA HIS A 423 6.20 5.64 7.97
C HIS A 423 6.12 5.34 9.46
N ASP A 424 6.94 5.99 10.28
CA ASP A 424 7.19 5.65 11.68
C ASP A 424 6.74 6.77 12.62
N PHE A 425 5.62 6.55 13.32
CA PHE A 425 5.03 7.58 14.17
C PHE A 425 5.81 7.86 15.47
N THR A 426 6.89 7.10 15.77
CA THR A 426 7.79 7.45 16.89
C THR A 426 8.82 8.51 16.52
N THR A 427 9.24 8.57 15.26
CA THR A 427 10.20 9.58 14.76
C THR A 427 9.48 10.76 14.12
N ASP A 428 8.40 10.48 13.39
CA ASP A 428 7.69 11.44 12.57
C ASP A 428 6.20 11.42 12.96
N PRO A 429 5.79 12.06 14.07
CA PRO A 429 4.38 12.11 14.46
C PRO A 429 3.54 12.83 13.39
N LEU A 430 2.24 12.53 13.33
CA LEU A 430 1.34 13.02 12.28
C LEU A 430 1.41 14.55 12.04
N PRO A 431 1.40 15.45 13.06
CA PRO A 431 1.43 16.90 12.83
C PRO A 431 2.81 17.41 12.36
N GLY A 432 3.85 16.59 12.51
CA GLY A 432 5.19 16.82 11.98
C GLY A 432 5.40 16.23 10.58
N SER A 433 4.38 15.63 9.97
CA SER A 433 4.51 14.76 8.79
C SER A 433 3.78 15.27 7.54
N PRO A 434 4.22 16.38 6.90
CA PRO A 434 3.62 16.98 5.71
C PRO A 434 3.11 16.03 4.62
N ALA A 435 3.78 14.91 4.37
CA ALA A 435 3.38 13.93 3.36
C ALA A 435 2.02 13.24 3.63
N LEU A 436 1.59 13.15 4.89
CA LEU A 436 0.32 12.54 5.30
C LEU A 436 -0.88 13.50 5.24
N HIS A 437 -0.63 14.82 5.13
CA HIS A 437 -1.68 15.84 5.12
C HIS A 437 -2.47 15.95 3.81
N PRO A 438 -1.89 15.77 2.61
CA PRO A 438 -2.63 15.63 1.37
C PRO A 438 -3.70 14.53 1.43
N ARG A 439 -4.82 14.76 0.76
CA ARG A 439 -5.81 13.72 0.47
C ARG A 439 -5.30 12.88 -0.72
N HIS A 440 -5.21 11.57 -0.52
CA HIS A 440 -4.83 10.60 -1.53
C HIS A 440 -6.05 9.78 -1.93
N ASP A 441 -6.20 9.48 -3.23
CA ASP A 441 -7.29 8.65 -3.76
C ASP A 441 -6.72 7.28 -4.17
N ALA A 442 -7.32 6.18 -3.69
CA ALA A 442 -6.76 4.83 -3.83
C ALA A 442 -7.28 4.09 -5.07
N GLY A 443 -6.41 3.26 -5.67
CA GLY A 443 -6.77 2.43 -6.82
C GLY A 443 -7.43 1.09 -6.44
N TYR A 444 -7.15 0.60 -5.24
CA TYR A 444 -7.74 -0.56 -4.58
C TYR A 444 -7.38 -0.49 -3.09
N ASN A 445 -7.93 -1.40 -2.28
CA ASN A 445 -7.37 -1.73 -0.98
C ASN A 445 -7.34 -3.26 -0.86
N ALA A 446 -6.27 -3.78 -0.27
CA ALA A 446 -6.15 -5.21 -0.03
C ALA A 446 -7.12 -5.67 1.07
N TRP A 447 -7.40 -6.98 1.07
CA TRP A 447 -8.48 -7.59 1.85
C TRP A 447 -8.10 -7.95 3.30
N TRP A 448 -6.94 -7.50 3.80
CA TRP A 448 -6.66 -7.44 5.24
C TRP A 448 -7.66 -6.55 5.99
N MET A 449 -8.17 -5.51 5.32
CA MET A 449 -9.27 -4.67 5.76
C MET A 449 -9.88 -3.90 4.58
N CYS A 450 -10.99 -4.40 4.03
CA CYS A 450 -11.71 -3.72 2.96
C CYS A 450 -13.22 -3.85 3.13
N LEU A 451 -13.89 -2.71 3.32
CA LEU A 451 -15.35 -2.60 3.38
C LEU A 451 -15.89 -2.33 1.98
N ILE A 452 -16.80 -3.19 1.51
CA ILE A 452 -17.33 -3.21 0.14
C ILE A 452 -18.86 -3.07 0.20
N PRO A 453 -19.48 -2.13 -0.53
CA PRO A 453 -20.94 -2.04 -0.64
C PRO A 453 -21.53 -3.30 -1.26
N VAL A 454 -22.62 -3.82 -0.70
CA VAL A 454 -23.36 -4.98 -1.26
C VAL A 454 -23.97 -4.62 -2.63
N THR A 455 -24.28 -3.34 -2.87
CA THR A 455 -24.66 -2.83 -4.20
C THR A 455 -23.56 -3.02 -5.24
N ALA A 456 -22.28 -2.83 -4.87
CA ALA A 456 -21.15 -3.09 -5.77
C ALA A 456 -21.05 -4.58 -6.09
N LEU A 457 -21.18 -5.47 -5.09
CA LEU A 457 -21.18 -6.93 -5.32
C LEU A 457 -22.29 -7.38 -6.26
N ALA A 458 -23.47 -6.76 -6.18
CA ALA A 458 -24.60 -7.04 -7.06
C ALA A 458 -24.38 -6.55 -8.50
N GLU A 459 -23.62 -5.47 -8.71
CA GLU A 459 -23.37 -4.88 -10.03
C GLU A 459 -22.13 -5.46 -10.73
N ILE A 460 -20.99 -5.54 -10.03
CA ILE A 460 -19.70 -5.96 -10.61
C ILE A 460 -19.33 -7.43 -10.32
N GLY A 461 -20.12 -8.14 -9.51
CA GLY A 461 -19.82 -9.51 -9.07
C GLY A 461 -18.73 -9.62 -8.00
N LEU A 462 -18.37 -10.85 -7.66
CA LEU A 462 -17.52 -11.19 -6.51
C LEU A 462 -16.02 -11.06 -6.83
N GLY A 463 -15.14 -11.72 -6.08
CA GLY A 463 -13.73 -11.88 -6.45
C GLY A 463 -13.55 -12.77 -7.69
N LEU A 464 -12.37 -12.70 -8.32
CA LEU A 464 -11.97 -13.68 -9.33
C LEU A 464 -11.42 -14.96 -8.67
N PRO A 465 -11.57 -16.15 -9.29
CA PRO A 465 -11.05 -17.44 -8.81
C PRO A 465 -9.50 -17.54 -8.94
N TYR A 466 -8.80 -16.68 -8.23
CA TYR A 466 -7.36 -16.46 -8.37
C TYR A 466 -6.49 -17.26 -7.40
N PHE A 467 -7.10 -17.96 -6.44
CA PHE A 467 -6.48 -18.60 -5.27
C PHE A 467 -5.79 -17.61 -4.32
N ILE A 468 -4.84 -16.82 -4.80
CA ILE A 468 -4.16 -15.79 -4.00
C ILE A 468 -3.51 -14.73 -4.91
N LYS A 469 -3.50 -13.47 -4.44
CA LYS A 469 -2.95 -12.26 -5.09
C LYS A 469 -3.75 -11.80 -6.32
N TRP A 470 -3.79 -10.48 -6.51
CA TRP A 470 -4.42 -9.77 -7.64
C TRP A 470 -5.94 -9.81 -7.68
N ASP A 471 -6.57 -10.54 -6.77
CA ASP A 471 -8.00 -10.59 -6.53
C ASP A 471 -8.52 -9.26 -5.95
N ASP A 472 -7.80 -8.72 -4.98
CA ASP A 472 -7.98 -7.38 -4.42
C ASP A 472 -7.78 -6.25 -5.45
N MET A 473 -6.65 -6.29 -6.16
CA MET A 473 -6.27 -5.32 -7.18
C MET A 473 -7.26 -5.32 -8.37
N GLU A 474 -7.70 -6.49 -8.81
CA GLU A 474 -8.66 -6.60 -9.91
C GLU A 474 -10.07 -6.14 -9.49
N PHE A 475 -10.50 -6.47 -8.26
CA PHE A 475 -11.78 -5.99 -7.72
C PHE A 475 -11.81 -4.45 -7.66
N GLY A 476 -10.73 -3.82 -7.17
CA GLY A 476 -10.60 -2.35 -7.18
C GLY A 476 -10.68 -1.75 -8.60
N LEU A 477 -10.08 -2.40 -9.60
CA LEU A 477 -10.17 -1.98 -11.00
C LEU A 477 -11.57 -2.13 -11.61
N ARG A 478 -12.35 -3.14 -11.22
CA ARG A 478 -13.79 -3.24 -11.59
C ARG A 478 -14.60 -2.17 -10.87
N ALA A 479 -14.45 -2.04 -9.55
CA ALA A 479 -15.20 -1.11 -8.72
C ALA A 479 -15.05 0.34 -9.23
N ALA A 480 -13.81 0.80 -9.44
CA ALA A 480 -13.53 2.14 -9.96
C ALA A 480 -14.09 2.39 -11.37
N ARG A 481 -14.30 1.35 -12.19
CA ARG A 481 -14.91 1.47 -13.53
C ARG A 481 -16.44 1.53 -13.51
N ALA A 482 -17.07 0.92 -12.50
CA ALA A 482 -18.50 0.98 -12.26
C ALA A 482 -18.91 2.19 -11.39
N GLY A 483 -17.97 3.08 -11.04
CA GLY A 483 -18.25 4.28 -10.24
C GLY A 483 -18.18 4.09 -8.72
N TYR A 484 -17.61 2.97 -8.25
CA TYR A 484 -17.31 2.68 -6.84
C TYR A 484 -15.81 2.89 -6.55
N PRO A 485 -15.33 4.13 -6.32
CA PRO A 485 -13.93 4.38 -6.02
C PRO A 485 -13.54 3.83 -4.64
N THR A 486 -12.24 3.62 -4.43
CA THR A 486 -11.70 3.16 -3.14
C THR A 486 -11.12 4.33 -2.34
N VAL A 487 -11.45 4.37 -1.06
CA VAL A 487 -10.96 5.36 -0.10
C VAL A 487 -10.22 4.64 1.01
N SER A 488 -8.88 4.67 0.99
CA SER A 488 -8.06 4.15 2.09
C SER A 488 -8.01 5.18 3.22
N LEU A 489 -8.93 5.08 4.18
CA LEU A 489 -9.25 6.14 5.14
C LEU A 489 -8.19 6.24 6.26
N PRO A 490 -7.55 7.41 6.50
CA PRO A 490 -6.64 7.58 7.63
C PRO A 490 -7.39 7.41 8.96
N GLY A 491 -6.71 6.86 9.97
CA GLY A 491 -7.34 6.47 11.24
C GLY A 491 -8.20 5.21 11.15
N VAL A 492 -8.15 4.48 10.02
CA VAL A 492 -8.67 3.12 9.86
C VAL A 492 -7.50 2.22 9.42
N ALA A 493 -7.16 1.23 10.23
CA ALA A 493 -6.05 0.32 9.95
C ALA A 493 -6.13 -1.00 10.76
N VAL A 494 -5.30 -1.97 10.35
CA VAL A 494 -5.01 -3.21 11.08
C VAL A 494 -3.49 -3.38 11.20
N TRP A 495 -2.99 -4.05 12.24
CA TRP A 495 -1.60 -4.54 12.26
C TRP A 495 -1.53 -5.91 11.62
N HIS A 496 -0.71 -6.08 10.59
CA HIS A 496 -0.54 -7.34 9.87
C HIS A 496 0.92 -7.49 9.41
N GLN A 497 1.33 -8.70 9.04
CA GLN A 497 2.71 -8.99 8.68
C GLN A 497 3.06 -8.39 7.30
N ALA A 498 3.98 -7.42 7.30
CA ALA A 498 4.53 -6.80 6.10
C ALA A 498 5.18 -7.83 5.13
N TRP A 499 5.34 -7.45 3.86
CA TRP A 499 5.80 -8.37 2.80
C TRP A 499 7.25 -8.24 2.38
N ASP A 500 7.97 -7.21 2.86
CA ASP A 500 9.38 -6.99 2.57
C ASP A 500 10.30 -8.12 3.07
N ASP A 501 9.91 -8.79 4.16
CA ASP A 501 10.60 -9.97 4.70
C ASP A 501 9.91 -11.32 4.40
N LYS A 502 8.79 -11.33 3.64
CA LYS A 502 8.12 -12.57 3.22
C LYS A 502 8.82 -13.29 2.06
N PHE A 503 9.67 -12.59 1.28
CA PHE A 503 10.38 -13.13 0.09
C PHE A 503 9.48 -13.96 -0.86
N SER A 504 8.21 -13.58 -1.07
CA SER A 504 7.23 -14.39 -1.82
C SER A 504 7.65 -14.75 -3.26
N TRP A 505 8.53 -13.95 -3.88
CA TRP A 505 9.07 -14.19 -5.22
C TRP A 505 9.98 -15.43 -5.36
N ARG A 506 10.47 -16.02 -4.26
CA ARG A 506 11.14 -17.36 -4.26
C ARG A 506 10.18 -18.52 -3.97
N SER A 507 8.94 -18.22 -3.62
CA SER A 507 7.90 -19.17 -3.18
C SER A 507 7.10 -19.72 -4.39
N TRP A 508 6.18 -20.64 -4.11
CA TRP A 508 5.18 -21.11 -5.08
C TRP A 508 4.15 -20.02 -5.45
N GLU A 509 4.02 -18.96 -4.63
CA GLU A 509 3.13 -17.81 -4.87
C GLU A 509 3.43 -17.09 -6.19
N GLU A 510 4.69 -17.08 -6.63
CA GLU A 510 5.14 -16.37 -7.83
C GLU A 510 4.43 -16.87 -9.11
N TYR A 511 3.98 -18.13 -9.14
CA TYR A 511 3.10 -18.63 -10.19
C TYR A 511 1.77 -17.87 -10.25
N PHE A 512 1.11 -17.72 -9.10
CA PHE A 512 -0.18 -17.05 -8.99
C PHE A 512 -0.01 -15.54 -9.24
N ALA A 513 1.02 -14.92 -8.67
CA ALA A 513 1.35 -13.51 -8.89
C ALA A 513 1.53 -13.19 -10.39
N GLU A 514 2.30 -13.98 -11.13
CA GLU A 514 2.46 -13.79 -12.59
C GLU A 514 1.17 -14.10 -13.36
N ARG A 515 0.52 -15.25 -13.10
CA ARG A 515 -0.68 -15.69 -13.84
C ARG A 515 -1.80 -14.65 -13.70
N ASN A 516 -2.09 -14.26 -12.46
CA ASN A 516 -3.20 -13.38 -12.12
C ASN A 516 -2.91 -11.92 -12.56
N MET A 517 -1.63 -11.49 -12.54
CA MET A 517 -1.21 -10.22 -13.15
C MET A 517 -1.48 -10.19 -14.65
N TRP A 518 -1.05 -11.22 -15.41
CA TRP A 518 -1.29 -11.27 -16.85
C TRP A 518 -2.77 -11.35 -17.20
N LEU A 519 -3.56 -12.16 -16.47
CA LEU A 519 -5.01 -12.23 -16.65
C LEU A 519 -5.69 -10.88 -16.40
N SER A 520 -5.36 -10.20 -15.29
CA SER A 520 -5.92 -8.88 -14.96
C SER A 520 -5.50 -7.81 -15.97
N MET A 521 -4.22 -7.77 -16.37
CA MET A 521 -3.77 -6.81 -17.38
C MET A 521 -4.39 -7.08 -18.75
N LEU A 522 -4.55 -8.34 -19.15
CA LEU A 522 -5.23 -8.70 -20.39
C LEU A 522 -6.72 -8.36 -20.34
N ALA A 523 -7.44 -8.66 -19.26
CA ALA A 523 -8.86 -8.31 -19.13
C ALA A 523 -9.07 -6.78 -19.09
N HIS A 524 -8.17 -6.02 -18.45
CA HIS A 524 -8.37 -4.59 -18.21
C HIS A 524 -7.68 -3.64 -19.19
N GLN A 525 -6.74 -4.07 -20.03
CA GLN A 525 -6.03 -3.20 -21.00
C GLN A 525 -6.14 -3.70 -22.45
N GLU A 526 -6.44 -2.82 -23.41
CA GLU A 526 -6.45 -3.16 -24.84
C GLU A 526 -5.04 -3.35 -25.47
N SER A 527 -4.00 -2.87 -24.78
CA SER A 527 -2.63 -2.79 -25.28
C SER A 527 -1.64 -3.29 -24.22
N PRO A 528 -0.58 -4.04 -24.62
CA PRO A 528 0.42 -4.57 -23.70
C PRO A 528 1.19 -3.52 -22.88
N ARG A 529 1.32 -2.29 -23.40
CA ARG A 529 2.21 -1.26 -22.85
C ARG A 529 3.60 -1.85 -22.57
N SER A 530 4.15 -1.69 -21.36
CA SER A 530 5.46 -2.24 -20.98
C SER A 530 5.40 -3.53 -20.17
N VAL A 531 4.21 -4.09 -19.91
CA VAL A 531 4.02 -5.35 -19.15
C VAL A 531 4.86 -6.51 -19.72
N PRO A 532 4.89 -6.77 -21.05
CA PRO A 532 5.69 -7.87 -21.59
C PRO A 532 7.20 -7.68 -21.35
N LEU A 533 7.72 -6.47 -21.56
CA LEU A 533 9.14 -6.15 -21.39
C LEU A 533 9.55 -6.23 -19.91
N ARG A 534 8.72 -5.72 -19.00
CA ARG A 534 8.95 -5.83 -17.56
C ARG A 534 8.97 -7.30 -17.12
N ALA A 535 7.98 -8.10 -17.52
CA ALA A 535 7.92 -9.51 -17.16
C ALA A 535 9.17 -10.29 -17.64
N PHE A 536 9.66 -9.99 -18.84
CA PHE A 536 10.93 -10.52 -19.35
C PHE A 536 12.14 -10.09 -18.50
N LEU A 537 12.24 -8.80 -18.15
CA LEU A 537 13.36 -8.28 -17.34
C LEU A 537 13.35 -8.82 -15.91
N VAL A 538 12.17 -9.08 -15.33
CA VAL A 538 12.04 -9.78 -14.03
C VAL A 538 12.52 -11.23 -14.14
N ASP A 539 12.13 -11.96 -15.21
CA ASP A 539 12.64 -13.31 -15.44
C ASP A 539 14.17 -13.32 -15.57
N VAL A 540 14.75 -12.38 -16.33
CA VAL A 540 16.20 -12.22 -16.47
C VAL A 540 16.84 -11.97 -15.09
N GLY A 541 16.28 -11.07 -14.29
CA GLY A 541 16.75 -10.80 -12.92
C GLY A 541 16.75 -12.05 -12.03
N MET A 542 15.69 -12.87 -12.08
CA MET A 542 15.60 -14.14 -11.35
C MET A 542 16.60 -15.19 -11.87
N ILE A 543 16.69 -15.38 -13.19
CA ILE A 543 17.58 -16.36 -13.83
C ILE A 543 19.05 -16.05 -13.52
N LEU A 544 19.45 -14.77 -13.60
CA LEU A 544 20.82 -14.34 -13.24
C LEU A 544 21.06 -14.34 -11.73
N SER A 545 20.00 -14.31 -10.91
CA SER A 545 20.04 -14.55 -9.46
C SER A 545 19.96 -16.04 -9.10
N LEU A 546 20.00 -16.95 -10.09
CA LEU A 546 19.89 -18.41 -9.94
C LEU A 546 18.57 -18.92 -9.34
N GLN A 547 17.52 -18.10 -9.33
CA GLN A 547 16.16 -18.42 -8.85
C GLN A 547 15.36 -19.13 -9.96
N TYR A 548 15.88 -20.26 -10.42
CA TYR A 548 15.38 -20.96 -11.60
C TYR A 548 13.97 -21.55 -11.43
N SER A 549 13.59 -21.95 -10.23
CA SER A 549 12.25 -22.46 -9.93
C SER A 549 11.19 -21.36 -10.11
N SER A 550 11.44 -20.15 -9.59
CA SER A 550 10.58 -18.98 -9.79
C SER A 550 10.45 -18.59 -11.26
N ALA A 551 11.56 -18.49 -11.99
CA ALA A 551 11.53 -18.19 -13.42
C ALA A 551 10.77 -19.26 -14.23
N ALA A 552 10.89 -20.54 -13.86
CA ALA A 552 10.11 -21.62 -14.46
C ALA A 552 8.61 -21.54 -14.12
N LEU A 553 8.26 -21.19 -12.88
CA LEU A 553 6.88 -20.96 -12.47
C LEU A 553 6.25 -19.79 -13.23
N ARG A 554 6.98 -18.69 -13.42
CA ARG A 554 6.52 -17.55 -14.24
C ARG A 554 6.31 -17.95 -15.71
N VAL A 555 7.15 -18.85 -16.25
CA VAL A 555 6.96 -19.41 -17.60
C VAL A 555 5.70 -20.29 -17.67
N LYS A 556 5.47 -21.18 -16.69
CA LYS A 556 4.24 -21.99 -16.62
C LYS A 556 2.99 -21.10 -16.48
N ALA A 557 3.02 -20.12 -15.58
CA ALA A 557 1.93 -19.15 -15.39
C ALA A 557 1.45 -18.53 -16.70
N ARG A 558 2.37 -18.03 -17.54
CA ARG A 558 2.07 -17.47 -18.87
C ARG A 558 1.59 -18.49 -19.91
N SER A 559 1.82 -19.78 -19.70
CA SER A 559 1.20 -20.85 -20.50
C SER A 559 -0.26 -21.00 -20.12
N ASP A 560 -0.55 -21.09 -18.82
CA ASP A 560 -1.88 -21.33 -18.25
C ASP A 560 -2.80 -20.08 -18.35
N VAL A 561 -2.25 -18.87 -18.53
CA VAL A 561 -2.97 -17.64 -18.95
C VAL A 561 -3.77 -17.83 -20.26
N GLN A 562 -3.51 -18.89 -21.03
CA GLN A 562 -4.26 -19.20 -22.25
C GLN A 562 -5.58 -19.93 -21.97
N ASP A 563 -5.76 -20.51 -20.78
CA ASP A 563 -6.89 -21.37 -20.43
C ASP A 563 -8.18 -20.55 -20.39
N GLY A 564 -8.28 -19.53 -19.51
CA GLY A 564 -9.40 -18.57 -19.47
C GLY A 564 -9.49 -17.84 -18.13
N LEU A 565 -10.60 -17.11 -17.91
CA LEU A 565 -11.03 -16.72 -16.56
C LEU A 565 -12.05 -17.69 -15.95
N VAL A 566 -12.87 -18.36 -16.77
CA VAL A 566 -13.92 -19.29 -16.28
C VAL A 566 -13.30 -20.61 -15.82
N ASP A 567 -12.44 -21.20 -16.65
CA ASP A 567 -11.68 -22.45 -16.44
C ASP A 567 -10.82 -22.47 -15.15
N LEU A 568 -10.66 -21.32 -14.50
CA LEU A 568 -9.96 -21.17 -13.23
C LEU A 568 -10.73 -21.80 -12.06
N HIS A 569 -12.06 -21.79 -12.10
CA HIS A 569 -12.91 -22.40 -11.06
C HIS A 569 -12.63 -23.90 -10.93
N ASP A 570 -12.65 -24.63 -12.05
CA ASP A 570 -12.46 -26.08 -12.12
C ASP A 570 -11.12 -26.57 -11.54
N CYS A 571 -10.08 -25.74 -11.60
CA CYS A 571 -8.74 -26.07 -11.10
C CYS A 571 -8.39 -25.42 -9.75
N LEU A 572 -9.31 -24.66 -9.13
CA LEU A 572 -9.01 -23.80 -7.99
C LEU A 572 -8.45 -24.57 -6.79
N ALA A 573 -9.04 -25.72 -6.47
CA ALA A 573 -8.60 -26.60 -5.39
C ALA A 573 -7.32 -27.41 -5.71
N THR A 574 -7.07 -27.77 -6.99
CA THR A 574 -5.94 -28.63 -7.38
C THR A 574 -4.66 -27.85 -7.61
N ARG A 575 -4.76 -26.62 -8.12
CA ARG A 575 -3.62 -25.93 -8.77
C ARG A 575 -2.42 -25.72 -7.85
N LEU A 576 -2.63 -25.48 -6.55
CA LEU A 576 -1.55 -25.36 -5.57
C LEU A 576 -0.68 -26.64 -5.50
N SER A 577 -1.30 -27.82 -5.60
CA SER A 577 -0.57 -29.10 -5.58
C SER A 577 0.26 -29.30 -6.84
N GLU A 578 -0.29 -28.99 -8.02
CA GLU A 578 0.38 -29.03 -9.32
C GLU A 578 1.59 -28.08 -9.36
N VAL A 579 1.42 -26.86 -8.85
CA VAL A 579 2.46 -25.82 -8.78
C VAL A 579 3.60 -26.27 -7.87
N ARG A 580 3.30 -26.86 -6.71
CA ARG A 580 4.31 -27.42 -5.80
C ARG A 580 5.03 -28.61 -6.44
N ALA A 581 4.32 -29.53 -7.09
CA ALA A 581 4.88 -30.68 -7.78
C ALA A 581 5.79 -30.26 -8.96
N PHE A 582 5.41 -29.24 -9.73
CA PHE A 582 6.23 -28.66 -10.79
C PHE A 582 7.49 -27.96 -10.26
N ARG A 583 7.40 -27.30 -9.10
CA ARG A 583 8.53 -26.61 -8.45
C ARG A 583 9.54 -27.58 -7.84
N ALA A 584 9.08 -28.71 -7.29
CA ALA A 584 9.90 -29.63 -6.48
C ALA A 584 11.22 -30.14 -7.11
N PRO A 585 11.33 -30.42 -8.43
CA PRO A 585 12.58 -30.92 -9.02
C PRO A 585 13.72 -29.90 -9.17
N TYR A 586 13.50 -28.63 -8.79
CA TYR A 586 14.46 -27.55 -9.04
C TYR A 586 15.50 -27.41 -7.90
N PRO A 587 16.79 -27.17 -8.20
CA PRO A 587 17.84 -27.03 -7.18
C PRO A 587 17.62 -25.95 -6.12
N ASP A 588 16.91 -24.87 -6.46
CA ASP A 588 16.51 -23.76 -5.59
C ASP A 588 15.14 -23.96 -4.90
N ALA A 589 14.51 -25.11 -5.14
CA ALA A 589 13.32 -25.55 -4.42
C ALA A 589 13.64 -26.33 -3.13
N ASP A 590 14.83 -26.95 -3.07
CA ASP A 590 15.38 -27.68 -1.92
C ASP A 590 15.73 -26.70 -0.78
N LYS A 591 14.86 -26.66 0.23
CA LYS A 591 14.99 -25.82 1.43
C LYS A 591 15.13 -26.69 2.67
N ARG A 592 16.15 -26.41 3.49
CA ARG A 592 16.50 -27.19 4.69
C ARG A 592 16.67 -26.26 5.90
N PRO A 593 16.45 -26.74 7.14
CA PRO A 593 16.45 -25.87 8.32
C PRO A 593 17.85 -25.38 8.72
N SER A 594 18.91 -26.17 8.55
CA SER A 594 20.29 -25.80 8.91
C SER A 594 21.16 -25.51 7.67
N ALA A 595 22.27 -24.79 7.92
CA ALA A 595 23.39 -24.73 6.99
C ALA A 595 24.13 -26.07 6.91
N ASP A 596 24.18 -26.83 8.02
CA ASP A 596 24.85 -28.14 8.11
C ASP A 596 24.17 -29.23 7.27
N ASP A 597 22.92 -29.00 6.86
CA ASP A 597 22.20 -29.87 5.91
C ASP A 597 22.75 -29.77 4.48
N PHE A 598 23.73 -28.88 4.24
CA PHE A 598 24.39 -28.64 2.95
C PHE A 598 25.93 -28.81 3.08
N PRO A 599 26.67 -28.99 1.96
CA PRO A 599 28.13 -29.07 2.01
C PRO A 599 28.76 -27.78 2.54
N ALA A 600 29.84 -27.91 3.31
CA ALA A 600 30.54 -26.78 3.93
C ALA A 600 30.97 -25.71 2.91
N VAL A 601 30.77 -24.44 3.27
CA VAL A 601 30.98 -23.27 2.41
C VAL A 601 32.48 -23.01 2.16
N GLN A 602 32.86 -22.72 0.91
CA GLN A 602 34.26 -22.50 0.51
C GLN A 602 34.86 -21.15 0.95
N ASN A 603 34.04 -20.25 1.49
CA ASN A 603 34.42 -18.93 2.03
C ASN A 603 35.29 -18.08 1.09
N LEU A 604 34.90 -18.02 -0.18
CA LEU A 604 35.49 -17.10 -1.16
C LEU A 604 35.17 -15.63 -0.79
N PRO A 605 36.08 -14.68 -1.03
CA PRO A 605 35.84 -13.27 -0.71
C PRO A 605 34.72 -12.68 -1.58
N LEU A 606 33.75 -12.04 -0.93
CA LEU A 606 32.66 -11.34 -1.59
C LEU A 606 33.10 -9.95 -2.10
N PRO A 607 32.55 -9.45 -3.23
CA PRO A 607 32.73 -8.05 -3.63
C PRO A 607 32.07 -7.10 -2.63
N SER A 608 32.83 -6.14 -2.12
CA SER A 608 32.30 -5.08 -1.24
C SER A 608 31.22 -4.24 -1.93
N GLY A 609 30.19 -3.84 -1.17
CA GLY A 609 29.22 -2.82 -1.60
C GLY A 609 28.03 -3.28 -2.45
N ALA A 610 27.81 -4.58 -2.65
CA ALA A 610 26.71 -5.09 -3.47
C ALA A 610 25.35 -5.15 -2.75
N SER A 611 24.74 -3.99 -2.53
CA SER A 611 23.32 -3.76 -2.19
C SER A 611 22.74 -2.68 -3.14
N GLN A 612 21.44 -2.56 -3.38
CA GLN A 612 20.30 -3.45 -3.12
C GLN A 612 19.29 -3.21 -4.26
N GLU A 613 19.00 -4.20 -5.12
CA GLU A 613 17.77 -4.34 -5.92
C GLU A 613 17.86 -5.53 -6.88
N LEU A 614 16.71 -6.18 -7.16
CA LEU A 614 16.58 -7.24 -8.18
C LEU A 614 16.33 -6.67 -9.59
N GLU A 615 15.68 -5.51 -9.68
CA GLU A 615 15.40 -4.86 -10.96
C GLU A 615 16.68 -4.29 -11.59
N ILE A 616 16.77 -4.36 -12.92
CA ILE A 616 17.82 -3.73 -13.72
C ILE A 616 17.29 -2.34 -14.12
N ARG A 617 17.80 -1.26 -13.51
CA ARG A 617 17.25 0.10 -13.70
C ARG A 617 18.22 1.08 -14.34
N THR A 618 19.51 1.03 -13.99
CA THR A 618 20.54 1.94 -14.52
C THR A 618 21.25 1.37 -15.75
N THR A 619 21.90 2.22 -16.55
CA THR A 619 22.79 1.78 -17.65
C THR A 619 23.96 0.93 -17.16
N SER A 620 24.48 1.20 -15.96
CA SER A 620 25.50 0.38 -15.31
C SER A 620 24.96 -1.00 -14.91
N ASP A 621 23.66 -1.08 -14.57
CA ASP A 621 23.00 -2.34 -14.24
C ASP A 621 22.87 -3.20 -15.50
N VAL A 622 22.42 -2.61 -16.61
CA VAL A 622 22.33 -3.30 -17.91
C VAL A 622 23.69 -3.85 -18.33
N LEU A 623 24.76 -3.06 -18.22
CA LEU A 623 26.11 -3.51 -18.54
C LEU A 623 26.59 -4.64 -17.61
N THR A 624 26.26 -4.58 -16.33
CA THR A 624 26.67 -5.60 -15.35
C THR A 624 25.85 -6.88 -15.51
N ALA A 625 24.54 -6.79 -15.72
CA ALA A 625 23.66 -7.90 -16.01
C ALA A 625 24.01 -8.58 -17.34
N ALA A 626 24.44 -7.81 -18.36
CA ALA A 626 25.00 -8.36 -19.59
C ALA A 626 26.30 -9.15 -19.33
N LYS A 627 27.22 -8.66 -18.50
CA LYS A 627 28.44 -9.40 -18.10
C LYS A 627 28.08 -10.70 -17.35
N VAL A 628 27.15 -10.65 -16.40
CA VAL A 628 26.65 -11.83 -15.67
C VAL A 628 26.00 -12.83 -16.64
N GLY A 629 25.14 -12.36 -17.55
CA GLY A 629 24.50 -13.16 -18.58
C GLY A 629 25.50 -13.85 -19.50
N LEU A 630 26.49 -13.12 -20.03
CA LEU A 630 27.56 -13.69 -20.87
C LEU A 630 28.35 -14.79 -20.12
N LYS A 631 28.71 -14.55 -18.85
CA LYS A 631 29.29 -15.60 -17.98
C LYS A 631 28.36 -16.80 -17.89
N HIS A 632 27.09 -16.58 -17.57
CA HIS A 632 26.13 -17.64 -17.29
C HIS A 632 25.80 -18.49 -18.52
N LEU A 633 25.80 -17.88 -19.71
CA LEU A 633 25.49 -18.50 -21.00
C LEU A 633 26.68 -19.24 -21.63
N PHE A 634 27.90 -18.72 -21.48
CA PHE A 634 29.06 -19.20 -22.25
C PHE A 634 30.20 -19.80 -21.40
N VAL A 635 30.39 -19.39 -20.13
CA VAL A 635 31.48 -19.90 -19.29
C VAL A 635 31.04 -21.18 -18.57
N PRO A 636 31.73 -22.32 -18.71
CA PRO A 636 31.41 -23.56 -18.00
C PRO A 636 31.43 -23.39 -16.48
N VAL A 637 30.58 -24.13 -15.76
CA VAL A 637 30.54 -24.09 -14.29
C VAL A 637 31.73 -24.86 -13.70
N PRO A 638 32.55 -24.27 -12.80
CA PRO A 638 33.65 -24.98 -12.17
C PRO A 638 33.17 -26.14 -11.29
N LYS A 639 33.78 -27.33 -11.39
CA LYS A 639 33.40 -28.52 -10.60
C LYS A 639 33.32 -28.25 -9.09
N LYS A 640 34.19 -27.39 -8.54
CA LYS A 640 34.15 -26.99 -7.13
C LYS A 640 32.85 -26.28 -6.73
N ALA A 641 32.31 -25.42 -7.59
CA ALA A 641 31.06 -24.68 -7.32
C ALA A 641 29.81 -25.58 -7.38
N LEU A 642 29.90 -26.72 -8.07
CA LEU A 642 28.87 -27.77 -8.11
C LEU A 642 28.96 -28.74 -6.91
N ALA A 643 30.13 -28.85 -6.27
CA ALA A 643 30.37 -29.76 -5.15
C ALA A 643 30.07 -29.13 -3.79
N ALA A 644 30.29 -27.81 -3.63
CA ALA A 644 29.99 -27.07 -2.42
C ALA A 644 29.61 -25.61 -2.72
N PRO A 645 28.86 -24.92 -1.84
CA PRO A 645 28.61 -23.49 -1.95
C PRO A 645 29.91 -22.69 -1.93
N GLN A 646 30.01 -21.62 -2.72
CA GLN A 646 31.22 -20.79 -2.73
C GLN A 646 31.25 -19.77 -1.58
N VAL A 647 30.08 -19.30 -1.17
CA VAL A 647 29.85 -18.25 -0.15
C VAL A 647 28.50 -18.49 0.56
N GLU A 648 28.32 -17.91 1.74
CA GLU A 648 27.01 -17.71 2.36
C GLU A 648 26.52 -16.28 2.06
N LEU A 649 25.21 -16.10 1.83
CA LEU A 649 24.55 -14.82 1.64
C LEU A 649 23.26 -14.74 2.48
N GLY A 650 22.91 -13.57 2.98
CA GLY A 650 21.55 -13.30 3.45
C GLY A 650 20.58 -13.11 2.29
N GLY A 651 19.29 -13.41 2.48
CA GLY A 651 18.27 -13.33 1.42
C GLY A 651 18.23 -12.00 0.64
N ARG A 652 18.38 -10.84 1.32
CA ARG A 652 18.44 -9.51 0.68
C ARG A 652 19.73 -9.26 -0.14
N GLN A 653 20.75 -10.11 -0.02
CA GLN A 653 22.01 -10.06 -0.80
C GLN A 653 22.03 -11.00 -2.01
N ALA A 654 21.09 -11.96 -2.11
CA ALA A 654 21.04 -13.00 -3.14
C ALA A 654 20.50 -12.49 -4.50
N ILE A 655 21.16 -11.46 -5.03
CA ILE A 655 20.82 -10.77 -6.28
C ILE A 655 21.87 -11.03 -7.37
N TRP A 656 21.45 -10.91 -8.63
CA TRP A 656 22.22 -11.18 -9.84
C TRP A 656 23.63 -10.56 -9.88
N ARG A 657 23.85 -9.40 -9.23
CA ARG A 657 25.19 -8.76 -9.14
C ARG A 657 26.25 -9.66 -8.50
N GLN A 658 25.91 -10.44 -7.47
CA GLN A 658 26.85 -11.33 -6.80
C GLN A 658 27.39 -12.41 -7.77
N PHE A 659 26.49 -12.99 -8.58
CA PHE A 659 26.78 -14.07 -9.52
C PHE A 659 27.60 -13.63 -10.75
N ALA A 660 28.12 -12.40 -10.76
CA ALA A 660 29.23 -11.99 -11.62
C ALA A 660 30.51 -12.75 -11.25
N THR A 661 30.88 -12.79 -9.97
CA THR A 661 32.13 -13.44 -9.50
C THR A 661 31.90 -14.90 -9.15
N ILE A 662 30.83 -15.22 -8.42
CA ILE A 662 30.49 -16.59 -7.98
C ILE A 662 29.57 -17.33 -8.96
N ASP A 663 29.44 -18.65 -8.77
CA ASP A 663 28.62 -19.59 -9.55
C ASP A 663 27.66 -20.42 -8.65
N SER A 664 27.85 -20.41 -7.33
CA SER A 664 26.89 -20.95 -6.35
C SER A 664 26.97 -20.22 -5.00
N ALA A 665 25.85 -20.18 -4.26
CA ALA A 665 25.76 -19.55 -2.94
C ALA A 665 24.80 -20.32 -2.04
N LEU A 666 25.15 -20.49 -0.77
CA LEU A 666 24.20 -20.90 0.27
C LEU A 666 23.49 -19.63 0.74
N VAL A 667 22.16 -19.60 0.69
CA VAL A 667 21.38 -18.41 1.02
C VAL A 667 20.52 -18.66 2.24
N ARG A 668 20.70 -17.81 3.26
CA ARG A 668 19.94 -17.80 4.50
C ARG A 668 18.70 -16.89 4.38
N TYR A 669 17.53 -17.48 4.54
CA TYR A 669 16.25 -16.79 4.64
C TYR A 669 15.65 -16.97 6.05
N PRO A 670 14.64 -16.17 6.45
CA PRO A 670 13.93 -16.39 7.72
C PRO A 670 13.30 -17.79 7.82
N ASP A 671 12.99 -18.42 6.68
CA ASP A 671 12.32 -19.71 6.60
C ASP A 671 13.27 -20.92 6.40
N GLY A 672 14.60 -20.71 6.45
CA GLY A 672 15.63 -21.74 6.30
C GLY A 672 16.70 -21.40 5.26
N TYR A 673 17.51 -22.41 4.89
CA TYR A 673 18.62 -22.28 3.94
C TYR A 673 18.30 -22.92 2.59
N VAL A 674 18.83 -22.35 1.49
CA VAL A 674 18.72 -22.87 0.12
C VAL A 674 20.06 -22.72 -0.61
N TRP A 675 20.51 -23.78 -1.30
CA TRP A 675 21.75 -23.74 -2.09
C TRP A 675 21.49 -23.42 -3.58
N LEU A 676 21.62 -22.14 -3.92
CA LEU A 676 21.57 -21.63 -5.28
C LEU A 676 22.81 -22.07 -6.06
N ARG A 677 22.62 -22.65 -7.26
CA ARG A 677 23.66 -23.28 -8.08
C ARG A 677 23.43 -22.97 -9.55
N ARG A 678 24.45 -22.49 -10.26
CA ARG A 678 24.33 -22.16 -11.70
C ARG A 678 24.23 -23.41 -12.56
N ASP A 679 23.25 -23.42 -13.46
CA ASP A 679 23.11 -24.40 -14.54
C ASP A 679 22.98 -23.63 -15.88
N GLN A 680 24.02 -23.73 -16.69
CA GLN A 680 24.13 -23.10 -18.01
C GLN A 680 23.02 -23.56 -18.98
N ARG A 681 22.60 -24.83 -18.94
CA ARG A 681 21.52 -25.36 -19.78
C ARG A 681 20.17 -24.83 -19.32
N LEU A 682 19.97 -24.73 -18.00
CA LEU A 682 18.74 -24.20 -17.41
C LEU A 682 18.58 -22.70 -17.69
N THR A 683 19.66 -21.92 -17.56
CA THR A 683 19.71 -20.50 -17.97
C THR A 683 19.30 -20.33 -19.44
N TRP A 684 19.93 -21.06 -20.38
CA TRP A 684 19.57 -20.99 -21.80
C TRP A 684 18.09 -21.34 -22.06
N ARG A 685 17.61 -22.44 -21.44
CA ARG A 685 16.23 -22.92 -21.61
C ARG A 685 15.21 -21.90 -21.11
N LEU A 686 15.41 -21.35 -19.91
CA LEU A 686 14.46 -20.43 -19.27
C LEU A 686 14.43 -19.06 -19.96
N LEU A 687 15.57 -18.52 -20.41
CA LEU A 687 15.58 -17.27 -21.18
C LEU A 687 14.83 -17.39 -22.51
N TRP A 688 15.01 -18.52 -23.22
CA TRP A 688 14.28 -18.79 -24.46
C TRP A 688 12.77 -18.97 -24.22
N GLN A 689 12.39 -19.75 -23.19
CA GLN A 689 10.98 -19.96 -22.83
C GLN A 689 10.30 -18.68 -22.32
N SER A 690 11.02 -17.85 -21.57
CA SER A 690 10.60 -16.51 -21.15
C SER A 690 10.33 -15.62 -22.38
N ALA A 691 11.34 -15.39 -23.22
CA ALA A 691 11.20 -14.53 -24.40
C ALA A 691 10.04 -14.98 -25.32
N THR A 692 9.97 -16.29 -25.62
CA THR A 692 8.92 -16.81 -26.52
C THR A 692 7.51 -16.77 -25.91
N SER A 693 7.35 -16.96 -24.60
CA SER A 693 6.03 -16.82 -23.94
C SER A 693 5.58 -15.37 -23.85
N VAL A 694 6.48 -14.43 -23.51
CA VAL A 694 6.22 -12.97 -23.53
C VAL A 694 5.75 -12.52 -24.91
N VAL A 695 6.49 -12.87 -25.97
CA VAL A 695 6.15 -12.52 -27.36
C VAL A 695 4.82 -13.17 -27.78
N ARG A 696 4.57 -14.44 -27.43
CA ARG A 696 3.30 -15.13 -27.73
C ARG A 696 2.09 -14.46 -27.07
N LEU A 697 2.24 -13.95 -25.85
CA LEU A 697 1.17 -13.20 -25.18
C LEU A 697 0.95 -11.83 -25.84
N ALA A 698 2.02 -11.06 -26.05
CA ALA A 698 1.98 -9.74 -26.66
C ALA A 698 1.38 -9.72 -28.08
N LEU A 699 1.82 -10.60 -28.98
CA LEU A 699 1.32 -10.67 -30.36
C LEU A 699 -0.18 -11.00 -30.45
N GLY A 700 -0.72 -11.73 -29.46
CA GLY A 700 -2.14 -12.07 -29.39
C GLY A 700 -2.98 -11.16 -28.47
N TRP A 701 -2.40 -10.07 -27.94
CA TRP A 701 -3.00 -9.29 -26.85
C TRP A 701 -4.44 -8.85 -27.13
N ARG A 702 -4.70 -8.15 -28.25
CA ARG A 702 -6.06 -7.68 -28.62
C ARG A 702 -7.10 -8.80 -28.87
N ARG A 703 -6.67 -10.05 -29.09
CA ARG A 703 -7.58 -11.21 -29.15
C ARG A 703 -7.89 -11.72 -27.74
N ARG A 704 -6.87 -11.85 -26.89
CA ARG A 704 -7.02 -12.28 -25.49
C ARG A 704 -7.79 -11.25 -24.66
N HIS A 705 -7.53 -9.95 -24.85
CA HIS A 705 -8.26 -8.87 -24.17
C HIS A 705 -9.78 -9.00 -24.38
N ARG A 706 -10.23 -9.10 -25.64
CA ARG A 706 -11.65 -9.31 -25.95
C ARG A 706 -12.18 -10.58 -25.28
N ARG A 707 -11.51 -11.72 -25.43
CA ARG A 707 -11.91 -12.99 -24.77
C ARG A 707 -12.09 -12.82 -23.25
N LEU A 708 -11.07 -12.35 -22.54
CA LEU A 708 -11.11 -12.28 -21.08
C LEU A 708 -12.06 -11.18 -20.57
N ARG A 709 -12.22 -10.07 -21.30
CA ARG A 709 -13.24 -9.05 -21.01
C ARG A 709 -14.65 -9.62 -21.15
N ASP A 710 -14.89 -10.46 -22.16
CA ASP A 710 -16.19 -11.06 -22.42
C ASP A 710 -16.48 -12.25 -21.46
N GLU A 711 -15.43 -12.91 -20.94
CA GLU A 711 -15.52 -13.93 -19.88
C GLU A 711 -15.64 -13.35 -18.45
N LEU A 712 -15.10 -12.16 -18.20
CA LEU A 712 -14.99 -11.58 -16.86
C LEU A 712 -16.32 -11.57 -16.08
N PRO A 713 -17.47 -11.13 -16.64
CA PRO A 713 -18.75 -11.15 -15.93
C PRO A 713 -19.24 -12.55 -15.53
N LEU A 714 -18.86 -13.59 -16.28
CA LEU A 714 -19.18 -14.98 -15.95
C LEU A 714 -18.28 -15.51 -14.83
N ALA A 715 -16.98 -15.19 -14.90
CA ALA A 715 -15.98 -15.67 -13.94
C ALA A 715 -16.19 -15.11 -12.51
N VAL A 716 -16.76 -13.92 -12.37
CA VAL A 716 -17.08 -13.29 -11.06
C VAL A 716 -18.54 -13.47 -10.62
N ALA A 717 -19.36 -14.15 -11.43
CA ALA A 717 -20.80 -14.28 -11.16
C ALA A 717 -21.06 -15.08 -9.86
N PRO A 718 -21.96 -14.60 -8.96
CA PRO A 718 -22.39 -15.37 -7.79
C PRO A 718 -22.83 -16.79 -8.12
N GLN A 719 -23.50 -16.98 -9.26
CA GLN A 719 -23.96 -18.30 -9.70
C GLN A 719 -22.83 -19.24 -10.15
N GLN A 720 -21.71 -18.71 -10.64
CA GLN A 720 -20.53 -19.53 -10.95
C GLN A 720 -19.85 -19.95 -9.65
N TRP A 721 -19.66 -19.01 -8.72
CA TRP A 721 -19.11 -19.30 -7.38
C TRP A 721 -19.96 -20.32 -6.61
N ARG A 722 -21.31 -20.27 -6.69
CA ARG A 722 -22.18 -21.32 -6.11
C ARG A 722 -21.91 -22.72 -6.66
N GLN A 723 -21.53 -22.86 -7.93
CA GLN A 723 -21.13 -24.17 -8.49
C GLN A 723 -19.80 -24.62 -7.87
N THR A 724 -18.81 -23.73 -7.82
CA THR A 724 -17.47 -23.98 -7.25
C THR A 724 -17.51 -24.33 -5.75
N PHE A 725 -18.45 -23.77 -4.98
CA PHE A 725 -18.67 -24.12 -3.57
C PHE A 725 -19.52 -25.39 -3.35
N SER A 726 -20.08 -25.98 -4.42
CA SER A 726 -20.92 -27.19 -4.37
C SER A 726 -20.21 -28.44 -4.91
N ALA A 727 -18.93 -28.34 -5.26
CA ALA A 727 -18.09 -29.39 -5.85
C ALA A 727 -17.06 -29.95 -4.86
#